data_AF-A0A4U1JMJ8-F1
#
_entry.id   AF-A0A4U1JMJ8-F1
#
_cell.length_a   1.000
_cell.length_b   1.000
_cell.length_c   1.000
_cell.angle_alpha   90.00
_cell.angle_beta   90.00
_cell.angle_gamma   90.00
#
_symmetry.space_group_name_H-M   'P 1'
#
loop_
_entity.id
_entity.type
_entity.pdbx_description
1 polymer ?
#
loop_
_entity_poly.entity_id
_entity_poly.type
_entity_poly.pdbx_seq_one_letter_code
_entity_poly.pdbx_strand_id
1 'polypeptide(L)'
;MVVATTAAGAAGCLDRPVETVEPRITATIVERLTQSSVDKIDILLAIDNSRSMADKQNILALAVPDLVAGLVNPRCIDDNGAPAMTQPSYPTDDCPAGTKREFQPVYDIHIGVTSSSIGGHGADSCPNSDANSKECSPQPNTTNNDKGHLLSRLDQCGGASVDTYPYGTGSTDKGFLAWDPEQKLSPLGEKDIPNLQANLRDMVIGTGQIGCGYESQLESIYRFLADPEPYDTISVVNNRATPDGTDTILLQQRAEFMRPDSLLAIVMLTDENDCSIKEYGQFYYVGQLRIGATNVRMPRARQECATNPDDPCCKSCGQDPGSCPADASCTNPQGGPALLNVEEDDINLRCWDQKRRFGIDFLYPTDRYVQAFSAAEIQNRAGELVPNPIFSDLNPQDNITNIRDAGLVFFAGIVGVPWQDIARDKTDLSKGFKNANEMNAPIDASGFSTWDVILGSSKTQDGKPLDPLMIESVQKRTGTNPITGDVLVDSSTPNANPLNGHEWTIANDDLQYACVFPLPVADQRDCTNTNLTACDCFEVGNDNPLCQQDPNNGNQPTLQVRAKAYPGVRPLEVMRDLGDQGIVASVCPSKIEAADLDKPDFGYRPAIGSIIDRLKSALKGQCLPRTLTPDGSGNIPCLILEARNTQGAGCVCDPAKARAEIPAEGPKAKAVQLAKEDPAAAKAGWDCFCEITQSKDAERTACQDDSSAEPQLNGQPVNGWCYVDGTTTPPTGNVEIVKDCPANEQRIIRFVGAGEAQPGSTLFITCSGDTGG
;
A
#
# COMPACT_ATOMS: atom_id res chain seq x y z
N MET A 1 6.27 -76.46 37.03
CA MET A 1 5.27 -76.46 38.13
C MET A 1 3.93 -76.08 37.51
N VAL A 2 3.08 -77.06 37.19
CA VAL A 2 1.73 -77.29 37.78
C VAL A 2 0.94 -75.97 37.88
N VAL A 3 -0.19 -75.75 37.20
CA VAL A 3 -1.48 -76.46 37.33
C VAL A 3 -2.38 -76.15 36.12
N ALA A 4 -3.08 -77.19 35.66
CA ALA A 4 -4.17 -77.20 34.68
C ALA A 4 -5.49 -76.66 35.26
N THR A 5 -6.42 -76.17 34.43
CA THR A 5 -7.73 -76.84 34.21
C THR A 5 -8.65 -76.08 33.25
N THR A 6 -9.24 -76.90 32.38
CA THR A 6 -10.31 -76.77 31.39
C THR A 6 -11.67 -76.25 31.89
N ALA A 7 -12.43 -75.56 31.04
CA ALA A 7 -13.89 -75.74 30.91
C ALA A 7 -14.40 -75.30 29.50
N ALA A 8 -15.38 -76.04 29.00
CA ALA A 8 -15.85 -76.10 27.61
C ALA A 8 -16.92 -75.07 27.23
N GLY A 9 -17.04 -74.78 25.93
CA GLY A 9 -18.19 -74.12 25.31
C GLY A 9 -18.09 -74.18 23.79
N ALA A 10 -18.99 -74.93 23.15
CA ALA A 10 -19.01 -75.18 21.72
C ALA A 10 -19.80 -74.12 20.92
N ALA A 11 -19.44 -74.05 19.64
CA ALA A 11 -20.21 -73.58 18.47
C ALA A 11 -20.29 -72.07 18.17
N GLY A 12 -19.66 -71.72 17.04
CA GLY A 12 -20.26 -70.85 16.02
C GLY A 12 -19.83 -69.39 16.00
N CYS A 13 -18.68 -69.08 15.39
CA CYS A 13 -18.45 -67.76 14.81
C CYS A 13 -18.39 -67.89 13.28
N LEU A 14 -19.36 -67.25 12.63
CA LEU A 14 -19.42 -67.02 11.19
C LEU A 14 -18.17 -66.24 10.76
N ASP A 15 -17.46 -66.72 9.74
CA ASP A 15 -16.49 -65.90 9.01
C ASP A 15 -17.24 -64.70 8.41
N ARG A 16 -17.09 -63.52 9.02
CA ARG A 16 -17.33 -62.24 8.34
C ARG A 16 -16.05 -61.91 7.58
N PRO A 17 -16.10 -61.67 6.26
CA PRO A 17 -14.96 -61.08 5.57
C PRO A 17 -14.65 -59.75 6.23
N VAL A 18 -13.42 -59.59 6.71
CA VAL A 18 -12.89 -58.30 7.09
C VAL A 18 -12.68 -57.54 5.78
N GLU A 19 -13.59 -56.61 5.48
CA GLU A 19 -13.34 -55.58 4.48
C GLU A 19 -12.06 -54.84 4.89
N THR A 20 -11.12 -54.75 3.97
CA THR A 20 -9.97 -53.86 4.09
C THR A 20 -10.49 -52.43 4.21
N VAL A 21 -10.48 -51.89 5.43
CA VAL A 21 -10.62 -50.45 5.64
C VAL A 21 -9.34 -49.83 5.10
N GLU A 22 -9.39 -49.30 3.88
CA GLU A 22 -8.39 -48.33 3.44
C GLU A 22 -8.58 -47.07 4.29
N PRO A 23 -7.63 -46.71 5.18
CA PRO A 23 -7.74 -45.47 5.93
C PRO A 23 -7.58 -44.32 4.94
N ARG A 24 -8.70 -43.75 4.49
CA ARG A 24 -8.71 -42.45 3.82
C ARG A 24 -8.43 -41.40 4.88
N ILE A 25 -7.25 -40.80 4.83
CA ILE A 25 -6.99 -39.52 5.49
C ILE A 25 -7.88 -38.47 4.81
N THR A 26 -9.10 -38.28 5.33
CA THR A 26 -9.89 -37.09 5.06
C THR A 26 -9.27 -35.94 5.83
N ALA A 27 -8.16 -35.39 5.32
CA ALA A 27 -7.71 -34.09 5.76
C ALA A 27 -8.74 -33.07 5.25
N THR A 28 -9.44 -32.40 6.16
CA THR A 28 -10.27 -31.25 5.81
C THR A 28 -9.32 -30.10 5.50
N ILE A 29 -9.10 -29.83 4.22
CA ILE A 29 -8.34 -28.66 3.78
C ILE A 29 -9.36 -27.53 3.60
N VAL A 30 -9.07 -26.37 4.17
CA VAL A 30 -9.87 -25.16 4.04
C VAL A 30 -9.04 -24.18 3.23
N GLU A 31 -9.52 -23.85 2.03
CA GLU A 31 -8.85 -22.91 1.12
C GLU A 31 -9.62 -21.59 1.13
N ARG A 32 -8.91 -20.46 1.15
CA ARG A 32 -9.54 -19.14 0.99
C ARG A 32 -9.91 -18.95 -0.48
N LEU A 33 -11.17 -18.59 -0.75
CA LEU A 33 -11.61 -18.11 -2.06
C LEU A 33 -11.35 -16.60 -2.13
N THR A 34 -10.61 -16.15 -3.15
CA THR A 34 -10.33 -14.73 -3.40
C THR A 34 -11.44 -14.10 -4.23
N GLN A 35 -12.70 -14.38 -3.87
CA GLN A 35 -13.84 -13.77 -4.55
C GLN A 35 -14.32 -12.60 -3.72
N SER A 36 -13.81 -11.43 -4.06
CA SER A 36 -14.40 -10.19 -3.61
C SER A 36 -15.39 -9.75 -4.67
N SER A 37 -16.67 -9.67 -4.34
CA SER A 37 -17.74 -9.07 -5.16
C SER A 37 -17.58 -7.55 -5.27
N VAL A 38 -16.34 -7.06 -5.23
CA VAL A 38 -16.04 -5.64 -5.07
C VAL A 38 -16.12 -4.96 -6.42
N ASP A 39 -17.11 -4.09 -6.55
CA ASP A 39 -17.39 -3.24 -7.70
C ASP A 39 -17.01 -1.76 -7.45
N LYS A 40 -16.50 -1.46 -6.25
CA LYS A 40 -16.12 -0.11 -5.79
C LYS A 40 -14.65 -0.02 -5.40
N ILE A 41 -14.03 1.11 -5.70
CA ILE A 41 -12.64 1.39 -5.29
C ILE A 41 -12.55 2.76 -4.62
N ASP A 42 -11.87 2.85 -3.49
CA ASP A 42 -11.41 4.11 -2.91
C ASP A 42 -9.89 4.21 -3.11
N ILE A 43 -9.42 5.25 -3.81
CA ILE A 43 -8.01 5.49 -4.11
C ILE A 43 -7.53 6.71 -3.33
N LEU A 44 -6.54 6.54 -2.45
CA LEU A 44 -5.84 7.66 -1.82
C LEU A 44 -4.45 7.81 -2.44
N LEU A 45 -4.19 8.95 -3.08
CA LEU A 45 -2.83 9.36 -3.46
C LEU A 45 -2.22 10.18 -2.33
N ALA A 46 -1.13 9.68 -1.75
CA ALA A 46 -0.36 10.40 -0.73
C ALA A 46 0.95 10.88 -1.36
N ILE A 47 1.03 12.19 -1.59
CA ILE A 47 2.09 12.78 -2.40
C ILE A 47 2.99 13.62 -1.51
N ASP A 48 4.27 13.27 -1.52
CA ASP A 48 5.27 14.11 -0.89
C ASP A 48 5.34 15.48 -1.55
N ASN A 49 5.26 16.53 -0.72
CA ASN A 49 5.34 17.92 -1.15
C ASN A 49 6.64 18.61 -0.68
N SER A 50 7.71 17.85 -0.43
CA SER A 50 9.05 18.38 -0.20
C SER A 50 9.63 19.09 -1.44
N ARG A 51 10.70 19.87 -1.26
CA ARG A 51 11.31 20.73 -2.30
C ARG A 51 11.82 19.98 -3.53
N SER A 52 12.03 18.68 -3.41
CA SER A 52 12.61 17.83 -4.45
C SER A 52 11.56 17.20 -5.37
N MET A 53 10.26 17.39 -5.08
CA MET A 53 9.19 16.55 -5.61
C MET A 53 8.53 17.00 -6.92
N ALA A 54 8.73 18.24 -7.38
CA ALA A 54 8.02 18.74 -8.56
C ALA A 54 8.20 17.89 -9.82
N ASP A 55 9.43 17.45 -10.11
CA ASP A 55 9.72 16.61 -11.28
C ASP A 55 8.96 15.27 -11.19
N LYS A 56 8.86 14.69 -9.98
CA LYS A 56 8.21 13.41 -9.71
C LYS A 56 6.70 13.53 -9.79
N GLN A 57 6.15 14.63 -9.27
CA GLN A 57 4.73 14.95 -9.40
C GLN A 57 4.33 15.15 -10.87
N ASN A 58 5.18 15.82 -11.66
CA ASN A 58 4.97 15.95 -13.12
C ASN A 58 4.94 14.59 -13.81
N ILE A 59 5.86 13.67 -13.46
CA ILE A 59 5.87 12.31 -14.01
C ILE A 59 4.60 11.54 -13.60
N LEU A 60 4.16 11.66 -12.34
CA LEU A 60 2.91 11.04 -11.89
C LEU A 60 1.70 11.63 -12.63
N ALA A 61 1.64 12.94 -12.79
CA ALA A 61 0.61 13.64 -13.55
C ALA A 61 0.49 13.15 -15.01
N LEU A 62 1.60 12.74 -15.63
CA LEU A 62 1.59 12.10 -16.96
C LEU A 62 1.12 10.65 -16.94
N ALA A 63 1.26 9.94 -15.82
CA ALA A 63 0.83 8.55 -15.64
C ALA A 63 -0.60 8.40 -15.09
N VAL A 64 -1.16 9.46 -14.47
CA VAL A 64 -2.54 9.53 -13.97
C VAL A 64 -3.57 9.08 -15.02
N PRO A 65 -3.49 9.52 -16.29
CA PRO A 65 -4.41 9.04 -17.32
C PRO A 65 -4.41 7.52 -17.49
N ASP A 66 -3.25 6.87 -17.40
CA ASP A 66 -3.11 5.42 -17.52
C ASP A 66 -3.69 4.70 -16.30
N LEU A 67 -3.53 5.26 -15.09
CA LEU A 67 -4.12 4.72 -13.86
C LEU A 67 -5.64 4.73 -13.95
N VAL A 68 -6.21 5.90 -14.25
CA VAL A 68 -7.66 6.07 -14.37
C VAL A 68 -8.20 5.20 -15.49
N ALA A 69 -7.67 5.33 -16.71
CA ALA A 69 -8.17 4.60 -17.88
C ALA A 69 -8.03 3.09 -17.73
N GLY A 70 -6.93 2.62 -17.14
CA GLY A 70 -6.69 1.20 -16.94
C GLY A 70 -7.70 0.55 -15.97
N LEU A 71 -8.23 1.29 -14.99
CA LEU A 71 -9.26 0.84 -14.06
C LEU A 71 -10.69 1.06 -14.60
N VAL A 72 -10.97 2.26 -15.10
CA VAL A 72 -12.33 2.63 -15.50
C VAL A 72 -12.70 2.12 -16.88
N ASN A 73 -11.76 1.93 -17.80
CA ASN A 73 -11.99 1.42 -19.16
C ASN A 73 -10.91 0.40 -19.58
N PRO A 74 -10.88 -0.80 -18.95
CA PRO A 74 -9.88 -1.82 -19.24
C PRO A 74 -9.85 -2.23 -20.72
N ARG A 75 -8.67 -2.55 -21.22
CA ARG A 75 -8.48 -2.92 -22.64
C ARG A 75 -9.29 -4.16 -22.99
N CYS A 76 -9.87 -4.16 -24.19
CA CYS A 76 -10.35 -5.36 -24.86
C CYS A 76 -9.17 -6.16 -25.38
N ILE A 77 -9.09 -7.44 -25.01
CA ILE A 77 -8.08 -8.40 -25.40
C ILE A 77 -8.72 -9.61 -26.09
N ASP A 78 -7.98 -10.25 -27.00
CA ASP A 78 -8.36 -11.53 -27.59
C ASP A 78 -8.09 -12.71 -26.65
N ASP A 79 -8.40 -13.93 -27.10
CA ASP A 79 -8.19 -15.16 -26.32
C ASP A 79 -6.72 -15.45 -25.99
N ASN A 80 -5.77 -14.83 -26.70
CA ASN A 80 -4.33 -14.93 -26.44
C ASN A 80 -3.82 -13.80 -25.53
N GLY A 81 -4.70 -12.92 -25.06
CA GLY A 81 -4.36 -11.75 -24.25
C GLY A 81 -3.80 -10.57 -25.06
N ALA A 82 -3.85 -10.61 -26.39
CA ALA A 82 -3.40 -9.52 -27.23
C ALA A 82 -4.46 -8.39 -27.31
N PRO A 83 -4.09 -7.12 -27.14
CA PRO A 83 -5.05 -6.01 -27.25
C PRO A 83 -5.72 -5.93 -28.62
N ALA A 84 -7.02 -5.69 -28.63
CA ALA A 84 -7.79 -5.41 -29.85
C ALA A 84 -7.24 -4.18 -30.58
N MET A 85 -7.27 -4.20 -31.92
CA MET A 85 -6.82 -3.07 -32.76
C MET A 85 -7.60 -1.79 -32.49
N THR A 86 -8.88 -1.92 -32.12
CA THR A 86 -9.75 -0.80 -31.75
C THR A 86 -10.21 -1.00 -30.31
N GLN A 87 -9.99 0.00 -29.47
CA GLN A 87 -10.51 0.02 -28.11
C GLN A 87 -11.78 0.86 -28.07
N PRO A 88 -12.83 0.43 -27.36
CA PRO A 88 -14.01 1.25 -27.14
C PRO A 88 -13.66 2.51 -26.33
N SER A 89 -14.37 3.60 -26.63
CA SER A 89 -14.11 4.91 -26.03
C SER A 89 -14.61 5.00 -24.59
N TYR A 90 -15.65 4.26 -24.25
CA TYR A 90 -16.32 4.33 -22.95
C TYR A 90 -16.44 2.94 -22.32
N PRO A 91 -16.51 2.84 -20.99
CA PRO A 91 -16.53 1.52 -20.35
C PRO A 91 -17.82 0.74 -20.48
N THR A 92 -18.95 1.42 -20.69
CA THR A 92 -20.23 0.77 -20.96
C THR A 92 -20.37 0.29 -22.41
N ASP A 93 -19.40 0.59 -23.27
CA ASP A 93 -19.40 0.12 -24.66
C ASP A 93 -18.87 -1.32 -24.74
N ASP A 94 -19.49 -2.10 -25.63
CA ASP A 94 -19.08 -3.48 -25.91
C ASP A 94 -17.68 -3.56 -26.53
N CYS A 95 -16.95 -4.62 -26.19
CA CYS A 95 -15.70 -4.94 -26.88
C CYS A 95 -15.96 -5.34 -28.35
N PRO A 96 -15.00 -5.08 -29.26
CA PRO A 96 -15.06 -5.60 -30.63
C PRO A 96 -15.27 -7.11 -30.65
N ALA A 97 -15.99 -7.60 -31.67
CA ALA A 97 -16.28 -9.02 -31.82
C ALA A 97 -14.99 -9.88 -31.76
N GLY A 98 -15.02 -10.96 -30.97
CA GLY A 98 -13.87 -11.84 -30.74
C GLY A 98 -12.89 -11.35 -29.68
N THR A 99 -13.24 -10.29 -28.93
CA THR A 99 -12.44 -9.78 -27.81
C THR A 99 -13.33 -9.55 -26.58
N LYS A 100 -12.71 -9.52 -25.41
CA LYS A 100 -13.35 -9.28 -24.11
C LYS A 100 -12.53 -8.30 -23.27
N ARG A 101 -13.16 -7.63 -22.30
CA ARG A 101 -12.43 -6.77 -21.37
C ARG A 101 -11.43 -7.60 -20.57
N GLU A 102 -10.25 -7.04 -20.33
CA GLU A 102 -9.22 -7.69 -19.51
C GLU A 102 -9.72 -8.00 -18.08
N PHE A 103 -10.61 -7.15 -17.56
CA PHE A 103 -11.43 -7.32 -16.36
C PHE A 103 -12.64 -6.39 -16.44
N GLN A 104 -13.63 -6.57 -15.57
CA GLN A 104 -14.83 -5.73 -15.58
C GLN A 104 -14.45 -4.25 -15.31
N PRO A 105 -14.93 -3.30 -16.12
CA PRO A 105 -14.73 -1.89 -15.84
C PRO A 105 -15.29 -1.51 -14.47
N VAL A 106 -14.57 -0.68 -13.72
CA VAL A 106 -15.04 -0.19 -12.43
C VAL A 106 -15.85 1.07 -12.64
N TYR A 107 -17.10 1.05 -12.19
CA TYR A 107 -18.04 2.16 -12.38
C TYR A 107 -18.19 3.07 -11.17
N ASP A 108 -17.57 2.74 -10.03
CA ASP A 108 -17.74 3.53 -8.81
C ASP A 108 -16.41 3.70 -8.06
N ILE A 109 -15.76 4.86 -8.24
CA ILE A 109 -14.43 5.14 -7.67
C ILE A 109 -14.43 6.47 -6.92
N HIS A 110 -13.94 6.48 -5.69
CA HIS A 110 -13.53 7.71 -5.00
C HIS A 110 -12.03 7.92 -5.12
N ILE A 111 -11.57 9.13 -5.42
CA ILE A 111 -10.14 9.47 -5.54
C ILE A 111 -9.82 10.71 -4.71
N GLY A 112 -9.05 10.51 -3.65
CA GLY A 112 -8.57 11.57 -2.76
C GLY A 112 -7.06 11.79 -2.88
N VAL A 113 -6.60 13.00 -2.56
CA VAL A 113 -5.17 13.34 -2.48
C VAL A 113 -4.84 13.88 -1.10
N THR A 114 -3.73 13.47 -0.51
CA THR A 114 -3.15 14.01 0.73
C THR A 114 -1.67 14.32 0.51
N SER A 115 -1.07 15.16 1.36
CA SER A 115 0.37 15.43 1.31
C SER A 115 1.14 14.80 2.48
N SER A 116 2.47 14.86 2.42
CA SER A 116 3.37 14.49 3.52
C SER A 116 3.40 15.52 4.67
N SER A 117 2.72 16.66 4.52
CA SER A 117 2.81 17.80 5.44
C SER A 117 1.73 17.81 6.51
N ILE A 118 2.08 17.42 7.74
CA ILE A 118 1.20 17.48 8.93
C ILE A 118 1.71 18.42 10.03
N GLY A 119 2.60 19.35 9.66
CA GLY A 119 3.12 20.40 10.53
C GLY A 119 4.37 20.01 11.33
N GLY A 120 4.84 20.93 12.16
CA GLY A 120 6.06 20.76 12.97
C GLY A 120 5.92 19.90 14.22
N HIS A 121 4.83 19.14 14.40
CA HIS A 121 4.64 18.27 15.58
C HIS A 121 4.72 18.98 16.94
N GLY A 122 4.43 20.28 16.97
CA GLY A 122 4.56 21.16 18.15
C GLY A 122 5.85 21.99 18.19
N ALA A 123 6.82 21.73 17.32
CA ALA A 123 8.01 22.54 17.14
C ALA A 123 7.72 23.87 16.40
N ASP A 124 8.72 24.75 16.35
CA ASP A 124 8.69 26.01 15.61
C ASP A 124 9.04 25.85 14.12
N SER A 125 9.52 24.68 13.69
CA SER A 125 9.60 24.30 12.28
C SER A 125 8.22 24.12 11.68
N CYS A 126 8.11 24.27 10.35
CA CYS A 126 6.87 24.01 9.60
C CYS A 126 5.63 24.66 10.22
N PRO A 127 5.62 26.00 10.41
CA PRO A 127 4.47 26.69 10.97
C PRO A 127 3.26 26.53 10.04
N ASN A 128 2.05 26.45 10.60
CA ASN A 128 0.80 26.33 9.85
C ASN A 128 0.63 27.43 8.78
N SER A 129 1.23 28.59 8.99
CA SER A 129 1.27 29.68 8.04
C SER A 129 2.64 30.35 8.10
N ASP A 130 3.39 30.32 6.99
CA ASP A 130 4.65 31.02 6.83
C ASP A 130 4.47 32.27 5.97
N ALA A 131 4.35 33.42 6.63
CA ALA A 131 4.25 34.72 5.99
C ALA A 131 5.54 35.20 5.32
N ASN A 132 6.66 34.50 5.52
CA ASN A 132 7.97 34.84 4.97
C ASN A 132 8.39 33.94 3.80
N SER A 133 7.53 33.03 3.33
CA SER A 133 7.80 32.23 2.15
C SER A 133 8.02 33.14 0.94
N LYS A 134 9.19 33.00 0.32
CA LYS A 134 9.53 33.72 -0.91
C LYS A 134 8.66 33.26 -2.07
N GLU A 135 8.32 31.97 -2.08
CA GLU A 135 7.60 31.28 -3.15
C GLU A 135 6.13 31.70 -3.23
N CYS A 136 5.47 31.92 -2.09
CA CYS A 136 4.07 32.38 -2.07
C CYS A 136 3.88 33.89 -1.96
N SER A 137 4.96 34.67 -1.79
CA SER A 137 4.88 36.12 -1.63
C SER A 137 4.03 36.79 -2.74
N PRO A 138 3.07 37.66 -2.39
CA PRO A 138 2.84 38.26 -1.07
C PRO A 138 1.93 37.45 -0.13
N GLN A 139 1.42 36.30 -0.54
CA GLN A 139 0.61 35.42 0.29
C GLN A 139 1.49 34.57 1.22
N PRO A 140 0.99 34.16 2.39
CA PRO A 140 1.69 33.19 3.22
C PRO A 140 1.65 31.79 2.58
N ASN A 141 2.68 30.99 2.80
CA ASN A 141 2.63 29.55 2.53
C ASN A 141 1.82 28.86 3.65
N THR A 142 0.78 28.11 3.28
CA THR A 142 -0.06 27.34 4.21
C THR A 142 0.09 25.83 4.08
N THR A 143 1.00 25.36 3.20
CA THR A 143 1.15 23.93 2.87
C THR A 143 2.07 23.16 3.82
N ASN A 144 2.69 23.84 4.79
CA ASN A 144 3.50 23.20 5.84
C ASN A 144 2.68 22.30 6.78
N ASN A 145 1.37 22.52 6.87
CA ASN A 145 0.48 21.70 7.68
C ASN A 145 -0.88 21.57 7.00
N ASP A 146 -0.99 20.56 6.14
CA ASP A 146 -2.22 20.15 5.48
C ASP A 146 -3.09 19.26 6.40
N LYS A 147 -2.64 18.99 7.64
CA LYS A 147 -3.36 18.23 8.68
C LYS A 147 -3.82 16.82 8.27
N GLY A 148 -3.33 16.26 7.17
CA GLY A 148 -3.86 15.02 6.60
C GLY A 148 -5.27 15.18 6.01
N HIS A 149 -5.72 16.42 5.75
CA HIS A 149 -6.98 16.69 5.05
C HIS A 149 -6.84 16.36 3.56
N LEU A 150 -7.97 16.05 2.93
CA LEU A 150 -8.02 15.91 1.48
C LEU A 150 -7.70 17.23 0.79
N LEU A 151 -6.88 17.15 -0.26
CA LEU A 151 -6.38 18.27 -1.04
C LEU A 151 -7.06 18.33 -2.40
N SER A 152 -7.63 19.49 -2.73
CA SER A 152 -8.18 19.79 -4.05
C SER A 152 -7.57 21.06 -4.68
N ARG A 153 -6.53 21.64 -4.08
CA ARG A 153 -5.90 22.88 -4.56
C ARG A 153 -5.29 22.69 -5.96
N LEU A 154 -5.32 23.76 -6.77
CA LEU A 154 -4.68 23.80 -8.10
C LEU A 154 -3.19 24.15 -8.03
N ASP A 155 -2.80 24.88 -6.98
CA ASP A 155 -1.43 25.27 -6.72
C ASP A 155 -1.21 25.55 -5.22
N GLN A 156 0.05 25.53 -4.80
CA GLN A 156 0.47 25.67 -3.41
C GLN A 156 0.29 27.08 -2.80
N CYS A 157 0.02 28.13 -3.60
CA CYS A 157 -0.03 29.53 -3.15
C CYS A 157 -1.31 30.31 -3.54
N GLY A 158 -2.06 29.87 -4.56
CA GLY A 158 -3.13 30.64 -5.20
C GLY A 158 -4.50 30.46 -4.58
N GLY A 159 -4.68 29.47 -3.71
CA GLY A 159 -5.93 29.23 -2.96
C GLY A 159 -7.13 28.78 -3.81
N ALA A 160 -6.94 28.59 -5.12
CA ALA A 160 -7.93 28.01 -6.01
C ALA A 160 -7.92 26.48 -5.89
N SER A 161 -9.07 25.86 -6.12
CA SER A 161 -9.26 24.41 -6.07
C SER A 161 -10.00 23.88 -7.29
N VAL A 162 -9.78 22.61 -7.56
CA VAL A 162 -10.62 21.78 -8.44
C VAL A 162 -12.01 21.63 -7.80
N ASP A 163 -13.05 21.67 -8.64
CA ASP A 163 -14.40 21.30 -8.22
C ASP A 163 -14.43 19.78 -7.99
N THR A 164 -14.69 19.37 -6.75
CA THR A 164 -14.70 17.96 -6.33
C THR A 164 -16.13 17.47 -6.05
N TYR A 165 -16.30 16.22 -5.61
CA TYR A 165 -17.63 15.64 -5.43
C TYR A 165 -18.45 16.45 -4.39
N PRO A 166 -19.65 16.97 -4.73
CA PRO A 166 -20.34 17.91 -3.87
C PRO A 166 -21.19 17.23 -2.78
N TYR A 167 -21.55 17.96 -1.73
CA TYR A 167 -22.69 17.55 -0.86
C TYR A 167 -24.05 17.66 -1.55
N GLY A 168 -24.12 18.51 -2.57
CA GLY A 168 -25.33 18.83 -3.32
C GLY A 168 -25.15 20.12 -4.11
N THR A 169 -26.09 20.44 -5.00
CA THR A 169 -26.01 21.63 -5.84
C THR A 169 -25.84 22.91 -5.01
N GLY A 170 -24.73 23.63 -5.22
CA GLY A 170 -24.42 24.88 -4.51
C GLY A 170 -23.86 24.72 -3.09
N SER A 171 -23.44 23.51 -2.71
CA SER A 171 -22.73 23.25 -1.44
C SER A 171 -21.22 23.30 -1.64
N THR A 172 -20.45 23.30 -0.55
CA THR A 172 -19.00 23.03 -0.62
C THR A 172 -18.77 21.60 -1.11
N ASP A 173 -17.59 21.35 -1.65
CA ASP A 173 -17.23 20.01 -2.09
C ASP A 173 -16.58 19.19 -0.98
N LYS A 174 -16.60 17.87 -1.15
CA LYS A 174 -16.11 16.89 -0.18
C LYS A 174 -14.60 16.66 -0.23
N GLY A 175 -13.91 17.24 -1.22
CA GLY A 175 -12.44 17.20 -1.34
C GLY A 175 -11.87 15.98 -2.10
N PHE A 176 -12.72 15.11 -2.64
CA PHE A 176 -12.32 13.96 -3.48
C PHE A 176 -13.14 13.89 -4.77
N LEU A 177 -12.60 13.26 -5.81
CA LEU A 177 -13.29 13.00 -7.07
C LEU A 177 -14.14 11.73 -6.96
N ALA A 178 -15.35 11.72 -7.52
CA ALA A 178 -16.20 10.54 -7.60
C ALA A 178 -16.48 10.19 -9.05
N TRP A 179 -16.02 9.01 -9.49
CA TRP A 179 -16.31 8.44 -10.81
C TRP A 179 -17.67 7.74 -10.79
N ASP A 180 -18.56 8.16 -11.70
CA ASP A 180 -19.95 7.71 -11.79
C ASP A 180 -20.44 7.78 -13.24
N PRO A 181 -19.92 6.94 -14.15
CA PRO A 181 -20.28 6.96 -15.57
C PRO A 181 -21.73 6.56 -15.82
N GLU A 182 -22.31 5.75 -14.93
CA GLU A 182 -23.70 5.31 -15.00
C GLU A 182 -24.68 6.30 -14.33
N GLN A 183 -24.15 7.33 -13.67
CA GLN A 183 -24.93 8.38 -13.02
C GLN A 183 -25.89 7.82 -11.95
N LYS A 184 -25.37 6.90 -11.13
CA LYS A 184 -26.08 6.20 -10.05
C LYS A 184 -25.84 6.82 -8.67
N LEU A 185 -24.80 7.63 -8.48
CA LEU A 185 -24.52 8.28 -7.20
C LEU A 185 -25.55 9.39 -6.91
N SER A 186 -25.67 9.76 -5.63
CA SER A 186 -26.48 10.90 -5.21
C SER A 186 -25.69 11.76 -4.21
N PRO A 187 -25.30 13.00 -4.59
CA PRO A 187 -25.45 13.63 -5.91
C PRO A 187 -24.67 12.91 -7.04
N LEU A 188 -24.88 13.31 -8.30
CA LEU A 188 -24.21 12.69 -9.45
C LEU A 188 -22.70 12.96 -9.42
N GLY A 189 -21.89 11.95 -9.77
CA GLY A 189 -20.44 12.08 -9.92
C GLY A 189 -20.00 12.46 -11.34
N GLU A 190 -18.69 12.42 -11.57
CA GLU A 190 -18.05 12.65 -12.87
C GLU A 190 -18.25 11.44 -13.79
N LYS A 191 -18.65 11.69 -15.03
CA LYS A 191 -18.85 10.66 -16.06
C LYS A 191 -17.87 10.78 -17.22
N ASP A 192 -17.24 11.93 -17.41
CA ASP A 192 -16.35 12.17 -18.52
C ASP A 192 -14.90 11.84 -18.12
N ILE A 193 -14.36 10.73 -18.65
CA ILE A 193 -12.98 10.28 -18.38
C ILE A 193 -11.95 11.42 -18.56
N PRO A 194 -12.00 12.26 -19.62
CA PRO A 194 -11.04 13.34 -19.78
C PRO A 194 -11.12 14.39 -18.65
N ASN A 195 -12.31 14.68 -18.12
CA ASN A 195 -12.47 15.62 -17.01
C ASN A 195 -11.92 15.02 -15.71
N LEU A 196 -12.23 13.75 -15.42
CA LEU A 196 -11.69 13.03 -14.28
C LEU A 196 -10.15 13.04 -14.30
N GLN A 197 -9.56 12.74 -15.45
CA GLN A 197 -8.11 12.76 -15.66
C GLN A 197 -7.50 14.15 -15.48
N ALA A 198 -8.14 15.19 -16.03
CA ALA A 198 -7.66 16.57 -15.92
C ALA A 198 -7.71 17.05 -14.47
N ASN A 199 -8.83 16.85 -13.78
CA ASN A 199 -9.01 17.21 -12.37
C ASN A 199 -8.01 16.50 -11.47
N LEU A 200 -7.82 15.18 -11.65
CA LEU A 200 -6.86 14.43 -10.86
C LEU A 200 -5.42 14.88 -11.12
N ARG A 201 -5.06 15.13 -12.38
CA ARG A 201 -3.74 15.69 -12.73
C ARG A 201 -3.51 17.02 -12.01
N ASP A 202 -4.50 17.90 -12.02
CA ASP A 202 -4.39 19.22 -11.42
C ASP A 202 -4.29 19.12 -9.87
N MET A 203 -4.98 18.16 -9.23
CA MET A 203 -4.80 17.86 -7.79
C MET A 203 -3.40 17.30 -7.47
N VAL A 204 -2.84 16.44 -8.33
CA VAL A 204 -1.48 15.90 -8.17
C VAL A 204 -0.45 17.02 -8.20
N ILE A 205 -0.50 17.90 -9.21
CA ILE A 205 0.42 19.04 -9.33
C ILE A 205 0.16 20.08 -8.24
N GLY A 206 -1.10 20.31 -7.88
CA GLY A 206 -1.49 21.26 -6.86
C GLY A 206 -0.99 20.90 -5.46
N THR A 207 -0.62 19.64 -5.22
CA THR A 207 0.03 19.22 -3.97
C THR A 207 1.27 20.08 -3.68
N GLY A 208 2.03 20.47 -4.70
CA GLY A 208 3.14 21.43 -4.60
C GLY A 208 4.42 20.84 -4.02
N GLN A 209 5.44 21.67 -3.86
CA GLN A 209 6.81 21.29 -3.46
C GLN A 209 7.39 22.17 -2.33
N ILE A 210 6.55 22.92 -1.61
CA ILE A 210 7.01 23.82 -0.53
C ILE A 210 6.38 23.45 0.82
N GLY A 211 6.02 22.18 0.97
CA GLY A 211 5.52 21.65 2.22
C GLY A 211 6.57 21.65 3.33
N CYS A 212 6.20 21.01 4.44
CA CYS A 212 7.09 20.80 5.55
C CYS A 212 8.25 19.88 5.14
N GLY A 213 9.49 20.31 5.36
CA GLY A 213 10.69 19.48 5.16
C GLY A 213 10.94 18.45 6.26
N TYR A 214 9.90 18.05 6.98
CA TYR A 214 9.90 16.88 7.86
C TYR A 214 8.81 15.95 7.32
N GLU A 215 9.15 15.23 6.26
CA GLU A 215 8.18 14.50 5.45
C GLU A 215 7.55 13.35 6.25
N SER A 216 6.27 13.46 6.60
CA SER A 216 5.58 12.47 7.43
C SER A 216 4.62 11.63 6.58
N GLN A 217 5.11 11.03 5.50
CA GLN A 217 4.26 10.38 4.49
C GLN A 217 3.44 9.21 5.10
N LEU A 218 4.03 8.41 5.99
CA LEU A 218 3.31 7.30 6.61
C LEU A 218 2.28 7.79 7.63
N GLU A 219 2.63 8.77 8.47
CA GLU A 219 1.71 9.31 9.46
C GLU A 219 0.61 10.15 8.83
N SER A 220 0.83 10.84 7.70
CA SER A 220 -0.24 11.59 7.03
C SER A 220 -1.31 10.65 6.46
N ILE A 221 -0.91 9.51 5.89
CA ILE A 221 -1.81 8.44 5.46
C ILE A 221 -2.55 7.83 6.66
N TYR A 222 -1.80 7.48 7.72
CA TYR A 222 -2.39 6.93 8.95
C TYR A 222 -3.43 7.89 9.54
N ARG A 223 -3.08 9.18 9.65
CA ARG A 223 -3.92 10.21 10.23
C ARG A 223 -5.22 10.37 9.47
N PHE A 224 -5.19 10.35 8.14
CA PHE A 224 -6.40 10.42 7.33
C PHE A 224 -7.23 9.14 7.43
N LEU A 225 -6.63 7.98 7.17
CA LEU A 225 -7.38 6.72 6.98
C LEU A 225 -7.69 5.99 8.28
N ALA A 226 -6.76 5.95 9.23
CA ALA A 226 -6.78 5.00 10.34
C ALA A 226 -6.82 5.65 11.74
N ASP A 227 -6.35 6.89 11.95
CA ASP A 227 -6.34 7.46 13.30
C ASP A 227 -7.77 7.56 13.88
N PRO A 228 -8.10 6.85 14.96
CA PRO A 228 -9.46 6.89 15.52
C PRO A 228 -9.77 8.26 16.15
N GLU A 229 -8.75 9.00 16.58
CA GLU A 229 -8.88 10.24 17.34
C GLU A 229 -7.88 11.31 16.83
N PRO A 230 -7.96 11.71 15.54
CA PRO A 230 -7.04 12.69 14.98
C PRO A 230 -7.13 13.99 15.76
N TYR A 231 -6.00 14.49 16.26
CA TYR A 231 -5.97 15.72 17.07
C TYR A 231 -6.28 16.96 16.23
N ASP A 232 -6.91 18.00 16.79
CA ASP A 232 -7.09 19.26 16.04
C ASP A 232 -5.83 20.14 16.10
N THR A 233 -5.20 20.20 17.28
CA THR A 233 -3.98 20.98 17.52
C THR A 233 -2.96 20.21 18.34
N ILE A 234 -1.70 20.64 18.31
CA ILE A 234 -0.66 20.21 19.23
C ILE A 234 -0.13 21.44 19.94
N SER A 235 0.03 21.35 21.25
CA SER A 235 0.71 22.36 22.05
C SER A 235 1.86 21.76 22.83
N VAL A 236 2.92 22.54 23.07
CA VAL A 236 4.04 22.13 23.93
C VAL A 236 3.83 22.73 25.31
N VAL A 237 3.48 21.88 26.27
CA VAL A 237 3.28 22.26 27.68
C VAL A 237 4.33 21.56 28.53
N ASN A 238 5.10 22.32 29.31
CA ASN A 238 6.20 21.80 30.14
C ASN A 238 7.19 20.93 29.34
N ASN A 239 7.60 21.40 28.15
CA ASN A 239 8.49 20.69 27.21
C ASN A 239 7.95 19.33 26.75
N ARG A 240 6.62 19.20 26.66
CA ARG A 240 5.95 18.01 26.13
C ARG A 240 4.89 18.41 25.13
N ALA A 241 5.04 17.94 23.88
CA ALA A 241 3.98 17.96 22.90
C ALA A 241 2.78 17.19 23.44
N THR A 242 1.62 17.83 23.37
CA THR A 242 0.35 17.32 23.87
C THR A 242 -0.69 17.58 22.77
N PRO A 243 -1.11 16.54 22.04
CA PRO A 243 -2.23 16.65 21.10
C PRO A 243 -3.52 16.99 21.84
N ASP A 244 -4.29 17.94 21.33
CA ASP A 244 -5.53 18.45 21.94
C ASP A 244 -6.66 18.54 20.90
N GLY A 245 -7.88 18.35 21.40
CA GLY A 245 -9.10 18.28 20.59
C GLY A 245 -9.15 17.09 19.62
N THR A 246 -10.17 17.14 18.75
CA THR A 246 -10.43 16.18 17.68
C THR A 246 -10.69 16.93 16.38
N ASP A 247 -10.01 16.54 15.31
CA ASP A 247 -10.15 17.12 13.97
C ASP A 247 -11.44 16.59 13.31
N THR A 248 -12.55 17.26 13.58
CA THR A 248 -13.86 16.83 13.06
C THR A 248 -13.98 16.99 11.54
N ILE A 249 -13.18 17.87 10.92
CA ILE A 249 -13.16 18.04 9.46
C ILE A 249 -12.55 16.79 8.83
N LEU A 250 -11.41 16.34 9.34
CA LEU A 250 -10.78 15.09 8.88
C LEU A 250 -11.72 13.90 9.06
N LEU A 251 -12.34 13.77 10.25
CA LEU A 251 -13.28 12.68 10.53
C LEU A 251 -14.45 12.65 9.54
N GLN A 252 -14.99 13.83 9.22
CA GLN A 252 -16.07 13.98 8.24
C GLN A 252 -15.61 13.60 6.83
N GLN A 253 -14.48 14.14 6.36
CA GLN A 253 -13.91 13.80 5.05
C GLN A 253 -13.66 12.29 4.92
N ARG A 254 -13.09 11.66 5.96
CA ARG A 254 -12.84 10.23 5.99
C ARG A 254 -14.13 9.42 5.85
N ALA A 255 -15.16 9.74 6.63
CA ALA A 255 -16.43 9.00 6.62
C ALA A 255 -17.15 9.11 5.27
N GLU A 256 -16.96 10.21 4.54
CA GLU A 256 -17.55 10.42 3.23
C GLU A 256 -16.73 9.79 2.09
N PHE A 257 -15.41 9.72 2.26
CA PHE A 257 -14.49 9.16 1.29
C PHE A 257 -14.45 7.63 1.35
N MET A 258 -14.27 7.04 2.55
CA MET A 258 -14.07 5.60 2.70
C MET A 258 -15.38 4.84 2.84
N ARG A 259 -15.59 3.86 1.96
CA ARG A 259 -16.77 2.99 1.97
C ARG A 259 -16.39 1.59 2.41
N PRO A 260 -17.06 0.99 3.40
CA PRO A 260 -16.60 -0.26 3.97
C PRO A 260 -16.79 -1.48 3.05
N ASP A 261 -17.51 -1.33 1.93
CA ASP A 261 -17.67 -2.34 0.88
C ASP A 261 -16.76 -2.14 -0.35
N SER A 262 -15.84 -1.17 -0.31
CA SER A 262 -14.88 -0.90 -1.38
C SER A 262 -13.52 -1.57 -1.15
N LEU A 263 -12.80 -1.77 -2.25
CA LEU A 263 -11.35 -1.97 -2.23
C LEU A 263 -10.67 -0.64 -1.92
N LEU A 264 -9.72 -0.61 -0.99
CA LEU A 264 -8.93 0.57 -0.66
C LEU A 264 -7.53 0.44 -1.28
N ALA A 265 -7.21 1.32 -2.23
CA ALA A 265 -5.89 1.42 -2.85
C ALA A 265 -5.18 2.70 -2.38
N ILE A 266 -4.05 2.54 -1.70
CA ILE A 266 -3.23 3.63 -1.19
C ILE A 266 -1.98 3.71 -2.06
N VAL A 267 -1.71 4.86 -2.67
CA VAL A 267 -0.53 5.07 -3.53
C VAL A 267 0.28 6.22 -2.97
N MET A 268 1.44 5.90 -2.41
CA MET A 268 2.38 6.88 -1.88
C MET A 268 3.47 7.20 -2.91
N LEU A 269 3.77 8.48 -3.09
CA LEU A 269 4.86 8.97 -3.93
C LEU A 269 5.82 9.79 -3.07
N THR A 270 7.08 9.37 -2.97
CA THR A 270 8.15 10.12 -2.27
C THR A 270 9.51 9.78 -2.85
N ASP A 271 10.43 10.73 -2.83
CA ASP A 271 11.84 10.51 -3.15
C ASP A 271 12.74 10.47 -1.92
N GLU A 272 12.18 10.48 -0.71
CA GLU A 272 12.87 10.54 0.59
C GLU A 272 12.41 9.41 1.53
N ASN A 273 13.05 9.30 2.68
CA ASN A 273 12.68 8.35 3.72
C ASN A 273 11.63 8.97 4.65
N ASP A 274 10.82 8.14 5.33
CA ASP A 274 9.74 8.63 6.18
C ASP A 274 10.25 9.25 7.49
N CYS A 275 9.77 10.46 7.79
CA CYS A 275 10.02 11.21 9.03
C CYS A 275 8.76 11.42 9.86
N SER A 276 7.97 10.35 10.06
CA SER A 276 6.77 10.36 10.90
C SER A 276 7.08 10.50 12.40
N ILE A 277 7.38 11.72 12.83
CA ILE A 277 7.70 12.10 14.22
C ILE A 277 6.48 11.86 15.13
N LYS A 278 6.71 11.26 16.30
CA LYS A 278 5.68 11.07 17.33
C LYS A 278 5.16 12.42 17.85
N GLU A 279 3.85 12.62 17.90
CA GLU A 279 3.25 13.92 18.24
C GLU A 279 3.03 14.16 19.74
N TYR A 280 3.71 13.40 20.60
CA TYR A 280 3.55 13.49 22.05
C TYR A 280 4.89 13.58 22.78
N GLY A 281 4.85 14.02 24.04
CA GLY A 281 6.03 14.02 24.91
C GLY A 281 7.18 14.86 24.32
N GLN A 282 8.40 14.35 24.41
CA GLN A 282 9.60 15.11 24.02
C GLN A 282 9.90 15.06 22.50
N PHE A 283 9.11 14.34 21.71
CA PHE A 283 9.54 13.95 20.36
C PHE A 283 9.56 15.11 19.37
N TYR A 284 8.72 16.14 19.58
CA TYR A 284 8.77 17.39 18.81
C TYR A 284 10.16 18.06 18.81
N TYR A 285 11.00 17.78 19.81
CA TYR A 285 12.30 18.44 19.97
C TYR A 285 13.23 18.24 18.78
N VAL A 286 13.09 17.15 18.02
CA VAL A 286 13.84 16.92 16.78
C VAL A 286 13.53 17.99 15.72
N GLY A 287 12.28 18.46 15.67
CA GLY A 287 11.84 19.56 14.81
C GLY A 287 12.20 20.95 15.33
N GLN A 288 12.60 21.10 16.60
CA GLN A 288 12.82 22.41 17.21
C GLN A 288 14.06 23.10 16.64
N LEU A 289 13.88 24.30 16.11
CA LEU A 289 14.93 25.12 15.50
C LEU A 289 15.48 26.14 16.48
N ARG A 290 14.60 26.82 17.25
CA ARG A 290 15.01 27.88 18.15
C ARG A 290 14.29 27.86 19.50
N ILE A 291 14.97 28.33 20.54
CA ILE A 291 14.35 28.75 21.81
C ILE A 291 14.67 30.22 22.01
N GLY A 292 13.66 31.07 21.78
CA GLY A 292 13.86 32.51 21.67
C GLY A 292 14.81 32.85 20.51
N ALA A 293 15.92 33.53 20.80
CA ALA A 293 16.94 33.87 19.80
C ALA A 293 18.04 32.80 19.63
N THR A 294 17.98 31.70 20.38
CA THR A 294 19.06 30.69 20.41
C THR A 294 18.71 29.51 19.51
N ASN A 295 19.61 29.10 18.63
CA ASN A 295 19.44 27.87 17.84
C ASN A 295 19.51 26.64 18.75
N VAL A 296 18.62 25.69 18.53
CA VAL A 296 18.59 24.42 19.23
C VAL A 296 19.54 23.44 18.55
N ARG A 297 20.33 22.73 19.37
CA ARG A 297 21.15 21.60 18.95
C ARG A 297 20.74 20.35 19.71
N MET A 298 20.73 19.22 19.01
CA MET A 298 20.39 17.95 19.61
C MET A 298 21.47 17.52 20.62
N PRO A 299 21.08 16.99 21.79
CA PRO A 299 22.04 16.34 22.68
C PRO A 299 22.72 15.17 21.99
N ARG A 300 23.99 14.93 22.31
CA ARG A 300 24.71 13.76 21.82
C ARG A 300 24.02 12.48 22.27
N ALA A 301 24.16 11.42 21.48
CA ALA A 301 23.94 10.07 21.96
C ALA A 301 25.09 9.62 22.87
N ARG A 302 24.79 8.70 23.79
CA ARG A 302 25.83 7.99 24.54
C ARG A 302 26.69 7.11 23.62
N GLN A 303 27.92 6.82 24.04
CA GLN A 303 28.89 6.03 23.26
C GLN A 303 28.39 4.63 22.88
N GLU A 304 27.50 4.02 23.66
CA GLU A 304 26.94 2.69 23.35
C GLU A 304 26.18 2.71 22.01
N CYS A 305 25.51 3.82 21.69
CA CYS A 305 24.76 4.00 20.45
C CYS A 305 25.62 3.89 19.19
N ALA A 306 26.88 4.32 19.25
CA ALA A 306 27.79 4.23 18.11
C ALA A 306 28.09 2.77 17.74
N THR A 307 28.08 1.86 18.73
CA THR A 307 28.33 0.44 18.53
C THR A 307 27.04 -0.29 18.18
N ASN A 308 26.03 -0.21 19.06
CA ASN A 308 24.76 -0.91 18.91
C ASN A 308 23.59 0.02 19.28
N PRO A 309 22.76 0.45 18.31
CA PRO A 309 21.61 1.32 18.56
C PRO A 309 20.52 0.65 19.41
N ASP A 310 20.48 -0.69 19.38
CA ASP A 310 19.53 -1.50 20.14
C ASP A 310 20.01 -1.80 21.57
N ASP A 311 21.21 -1.31 21.94
CA ASP A 311 21.69 -1.43 23.32
C ASP A 311 20.74 -0.69 24.28
N PRO A 312 20.29 -1.30 25.39
CA PRO A 312 19.45 -0.61 26.38
C PRO A 312 20.06 0.68 26.96
N CYS A 313 21.39 0.81 26.88
CA CYS A 313 22.15 2.01 27.25
C CYS A 313 22.44 2.95 26.09
N CYS A 314 22.01 2.64 24.87
CA CYS A 314 21.89 3.64 23.83
C CYS A 314 20.75 4.61 24.18
N LYS A 315 21.11 5.73 24.79
CA LYS A 315 20.20 6.80 25.22
C LYS A 315 20.79 8.16 24.85
N SER A 316 19.94 9.18 24.82
CA SER A 316 20.41 10.56 24.69
C SER A 316 21.17 11.00 25.94
N CYS A 317 22.25 11.75 25.78
CA CYS A 317 22.94 12.43 26.88
C CYS A 317 22.06 13.48 27.57
N GLY A 318 20.94 13.89 26.95
CA GLY A 318 19.93 14.74 27.56
C GLY A 318 18.93 13.99 28.47
N GLN A 319 19.01 12.66 28.58
CA GLN A 319 18.11 11.83 29.38
C GLN A 319 18.80 11.23 30.61
N ASP A 320 18.00 10.82 31.61
CA ASP A 320 18.52 10.06 32.76
C ASP A 320 19.13 8.73 32.28
N PRO A 321 20.44 8.49 32.52
CA PRO A 321 21.09 7.25 32.13
C PRO A 321 20.51 6.02 32.87
N GLY A 322 19.89 6.18 34.04
CA GLY A 322 19.42 5.09 34.87
C GLY A 322 20.60 4.21 35.34
N SER A 323 20.50 2.90 35.14
CA SER A 323 21.54 1.92 35.52
C SER A 323 22.72 1.82 34.55
N CYS A 324 22.74 2.64 33.51
CA CYS A 324 23.80 2.58 32.49
C CYS A 324 25.12 3.14 33.03
N PRO A 325 26.28 2.66 32.52
CA PRO A 325 27.59 3.14 32.96
C PRO A 325 27.74 4.66 32.82
N ALA A 326 28.67 5.27 33.57
CA ALA A 326 29.00 6.67 33.38
C ALA A 326 29.64 6.88 31.99
N ASP A 327 29.17 7.89 31.27
CA ASP A 327 29.71 8.28 29.97
C ASP A 327 30.26 9.70 30.05
N ALA A 328 31.59 9.83 29.98
CA ALA A 328 32.26 11.12 30.06
C ALA A 328 31.99 12.03 28.85
N SER A 329 31.52 11.47 27.72
CA SER A 329 31.18 12.24 26.53
C SER A 329 29.83 12.97 26.65
N CYS A 330 29.01 12.61 27.65
CA CYS A 330 27.67 13.18 27.83
C CYS A 330 27.62 14.50 28.60
N THR A 331 28.72 14.98 29.14
CA THR A 331 28.74 16.21 29.95
C THR A 331 29.62 17.28 29.30
N ASN A 332 29.07 18.47 29.11
CA ASN A 332 29.81 19.63 28.65
C ASN A 332 30.68 20.24 29.78
N PRO A 333 31.62 21.16 29.49
CA PRO A 333 32.49 21.75 30.51
C PRO A 333 31.76 22.49 31.64
N GLN A 334 30.49 22.86 31.46
CA GLN A 334 29.65 23.55 32.43
C GLN A 334 28.79 22.57 33.27
N GLY A 335 28.94 21.25 33.08
CA GLY A 335 28.18 20.24 33.81
C GLY A 335 26.78 19.97 33.24
N GLY A 336 26.42 20.58 32.11
CA GLY A 336 25.17 20.30 31.38
C GLY A 336 25.34 19.18 30.34
N PRO A 337 24.26 18.77 29.64
CA PRO A 337 24.35 17.78 28.58
C PRO A 337 25.28 18.26 27.45
N ALA A 338 26.08 17.33 26.92
CA ALA A 338 26.84 17.56 25.70
C ALA A 338 25.90 17.64 24.50
N LEU A 339 26.04 18.70 23.70
CA LEU A 339 25.27 18.91 22.47
C LEU A 339 26.15 18.63 21.24
N LEU A 340 25.51 18.25 20.14
CA LEU A 340 26.14 18.23 18.82
C LEU A 340 26.47 19.66 18.37
N ASN A 341 27.54 19.82 17.59
CA ASN A 341 27.92 21.10 17.01
C ASN A 341 27.11 21.40 15.73
N VAL A 342 27.44 22.48 15.02
CA VAL A 342 26.71 22.85 13.79
C VAL A 342 26.98 21.88 12.65
N GLU A 343 28.19 21.32 12.58
CA GLU A 343 28.61 20.38 11.54
C GLU A 343 28.07 18.95 11.73
N GLU A 344 27.57 18.62 12.93
CA GLU A 344 27.05 17.29 13.27
C GLU A 344 25.50 17.21 13.30
N ASP A 345 24.83 18.35 13.41
CA ASP A 345 23.38 18.47 13.61
C ASP A 345 22.76 19.43 12.59
N ASP A 346 22.97 19.15 11.30
CA ASP A 346 22.17 19.77 10.26
C ASP A 346 20.70 19.32 10.37
N ILE A 347 19.79 20.27 10.16
CA ILE A 347 18.35 20.08 10.29
C ILE A 347 17.82 19.05 9.30
N ASN A 348 18.30 19.06 8.05
CA ASN A 348 17.82 18.19 6.97
C ASN A 348 18.10 16.72 7.30
N LEU A 349 19.15 16.47 8.09
CA LEU A 349 19.54 15.13 8.45
C LEU A 349 18.83 14.62 9.71
N ARG A 350 18.03 15.41 10.42
CA ARG A 350 17.50 14.99 11.73
C ARG A 350 16.53 13.79 11.68
N CYS A 351 16.08 13.39 10.49
CA CYS A 351 15.30 12.17 10.29
C CYS A 351 16.16 10.91 10.05
N TRP A 352 17.46 11.09 9.80
CA TRP A 352 18.41 10.01 9.51
C TRP A 352 19.17 9.55 10.75
N ASP A 353 19.26 8.23 10.93
CA ASP A 353 20.08 7.51 11.94
C ASP A 353 19.92 8.05 13.38
N GLN A 354 18.68 8.42 13.73
CA GLN A 354 18.36 9.16 14.96
C GLN A 354 18.82 8.46 16.23
N LYS A 355 18.68 7.13 16.29
CA LYS A 355 19.07 6.37 17.47
C LYS A 355 20.59 6.42 17.69
N ARG A 356 21.41 6.30 16.64
CA ARG A 356 22.87 6.44 16.75
C ARG A 356 23.31 7.87 17.05
N ARG A 357 22.65 8.85 16.42
CA ARG A 357 23.06 10.26 16.50
C ARG A 357 22.59 10.97 17.77
N PHE A 358 21.36 10.69 18.19
CA PHE A 358 20.68 11.39 19.29
C PHE A 358 20.33 10.48 20.48
N GLY A 359 20.43 9.15 20.32
CA GLY A 359 20.09 8.19 21.38
C GLY A 359 18.59 7.99 21.60
N ILE A 360 17.76 8.62 20.78
CA ILE A 360 16.29 8.56 20.79
C ILE A 360 15.82 8.24 19.38
N ASP A 361 14.83 7.35 19.28
CA ASP A 361 14.05 7.17 18.07
C ASP A 361 12.79 8.05 18.17
N PHE A 362 12.75 9.12 17.38
CA PHE A 362 11.69 10.11 17.41
C PHE A 362 10.48 9.69 16.58
N LEU A 363 10.63 8.71 15.70
CA LEU A 363 9.60 8.32 14.74
C LEU A 363 8.69 7.24 15.31
N TYR A 364 7.45 7.13 14.83
CA TYR A 364 6.65 5.95 15.10
C TYR A 364 7.30 4.69 14.50
N PRO A 365 7.16 3.52 15.16
CA PRO A 365 7.61 2.26 14.57
C PRO A 365 6.78 1.94 13.32
N THR A 366 7.41 1.33 12.32
CA THR A 366 6.78 0.94 11.05
C THR A 366 5.61 -0.03 11.23
N ASP A 367 5.68 -0.89 12.26
CA ASP A 367 4.60 -1.82 12.65
C ASP A 367 3.26 -1.12 12.94
N ARG A 368 3.27 0.17 13.35
CA ARG A 368 2.04 0.97 13.50
C ARG A 368 1.24 1.01 12.20
N TYR A 369 1.92 1.19 11.07
CA TYR A 369 1.30 1.31 9.75
C TYR A 369 0.89 -0.06 9.21
N VAL A 370 1.67 -1.10 9.50
CA VAL A 370 1.30 -2.49 9.18
C VAL A 370 0.02 -2.89 9.92
N GLN A 371 -0.10 -2.56 11.21
CA GLN A 371 -1.32 -2.78 11.98
C GLN A 371 -2.48 -1.96 11.43
N ALA A 372 -2.28 -0.68 11.11
CA ALA A 372 -3.31 0.18 10.53
C ALA A 372 -3.92 -0.41 9.25
N PHE A 373 -3.12 -1.01 8.36
CA PHE A 373 -3.62 -1.55 7.09
C PHE A 373 -4.01 -3.04 7.14
N SER A 374 -3.88 -3.72 8.28
CA SER A 374 -4.17 -5.15 8.36
C SER A 374 -4.99 -5.62 9.57
N ALA A 375 -5.07 -4.84 10.66
CA ALA A 375 -5.74 -5.24 11.90
C ALA A 375 -7.07 -4.50 12.10
N ALA A 376 -8.12 -5.25 12.49
CA ALA A 376 -9.46 -4.72 12.75
C ALA A 376 -9.56 -3.76 13.95
N GLU A 377 -8.58 -3.80 14.86
CA GLU A 377 -8.47 -2.90 16.00
C GLU A 377 -7.05 -2.32 16.08
N ILE A 378 -6.95 -1.08 16.55
CA ILE A 378 -5.69 -0.34 16.75
C ILE A 378 -5.76 0.46 18.04
N GLN A 379 -4.61 0.96 18.50
CA GLN A 379 -4.57 1.77 19.72
C GLN A 379 -5.03 3.22 19.44
N ASN A 380 -5.95 3.71 20.27
CA ASN A 380 -6.25 5.15 20.35
C ASN A 380 -5.14 5.91 21.09
N ARG A 381 -5.32 7.23 21.27
CA ARG A 381 -4.33 8.09 21.93
C ARG A 381 -4.09 7.71 23.40
N ALA A 382 -5.08 7.10 24.05
CA ALA A 382 -4.99 6.59 25.43
C ALA A 382 -4.29 5.23 25.53
N GLY A 383 -3.99 4.58 24.39
CA GLY A 383 -3.41 3.23 24.33
C GLY A 383 -4.45 2.11 24.44
N GLU A 384 -5.74 2.44 24.36
CA GLU A 384 -6.84 1.48 24.37
C GLU A 384 -7.04 0.90 22.97
N LEU A 385 -7.26 -0.41 22.86
CA LEU A 385 -7.65 -1.02 21.59
C LEU A 385 -9.08 -0.61 21.25
N VAL A 386 -9.24 -0.01 20.07
CA VAL A 386 -10.51 0.45 19.51
C VAL A 386 -10.67 -0.03 18.07
N PRO A 387 -11.89 -0.08 17.52
CA PRO A 387 -12.11 -0.41 16.12
C PRO A 387 -11.29 0.49 15.19
N ASN A 388 -10.60 -0.14 14.24
CA ASN A 388 -9.85 0.56 13.21
C ASN A 388 -10.82 1.15 12.18
N PRO A 389 -10.78 2.47 11.90
CA PRO A 389 -11.65 3.12 10.92
C PRO A 389 -11.61 2.51 9.51
N ILE A 390 -10.48 1.93 9.08
CA ILE A 390 -10.38 1.24 7.77
C ILE A 390 -11.27 -0.01 7.71
N PHE A 391 -11.50 -0.64 8.87
CA PHE A 391 -12.28 -1.87 9.03
C PHE A 391 -13.52 -1.62 9.88
N SER A 392 -14.16 -0.47 9.70
CA SER A 392 -15.37 -0.06 10.42
C SER A 392 -16.41 0.52 9.45
N ASP A 393 -17.69 0.38 9.80
CA ASP A 393 -18.75 1.17 9.18
C ASP A 393 -18.71 2.59 9.74
N LEU A 394 -18.24 3.52 8.91
CA LEU A 394 -18.10 4.93 9.29
C LEU A 394 -19.37 5.74 9.07
N ASN A 395 -20.38 5.19 8.39
CA ASN A 395 -21.63 5.86 8.09
C ASN A 395 -22.83 4.94 8.37
N PRO A 396 -23.15 4.68 9.65
CA PRO A 396 -24.21 3.76 10.04
C PRO A 396 -25.63 4.26 9.68
N GLN A 397 -25.75 5.43 9.03
CA GLN A 397 -27.01 5.97 8.53
C GLN A 397 -27.35 5.48 7.12
N ASP A 398 -26.39 4.90 6.39
CA ASP A 398 -26.65 4.27 5.11
C ASP A 398 -27.01 2.77 5.27
N ASN A 399 -27.15 2.07 4.14
CA ASN A 399 -27.52 0.64 4.15
C ASN A 399 -26.29 -0.29 4.08
N ILE A 400 -25.08 0.26 4.11
CA ILE A 400 -23.81 -0.46 3.99
C ILE A 400 -23.31 -0.81 5.39
N THR A 401 -23.74 -1.97 5.88
CA THR A 401 -23.39 -2.46 7.23
C THR A 401 -22.20 -3.43 7.24
N ASN A 402 -21.55 -3.59 6.08
CA ASN A 402 -20.42 -4.51 5.93
C ASN A 402 -19.16 -3.92 6.56
N ILE A 403 -18.19 -4.79 6.84
CA ILE A 403 -16.85 -4.40 7.30
C ILE A 403 -15.84 -4.87 6.26
N ARG A 404 -14.96 -3.95 5.81
CA ARG A 404 -13.93 -4.25 4.81
C ARG A 404 -13.02 -5.40 5.26
N ASP A 405 -12.67 -6.29 4.35
CA ASP A 405 -11.65 -7.32 4.62
C ASP A 405 -10.24 -6.75 4.41
N ALA A 406 -9.27 -7.17 5.24
CA ALA A 406 -7.87 -6.74 5.08
C ALA A 406 -7.28 -7.10 3.70
N GLY A 407 -7.75 -8.18 3.07
CA GLY A 407 -7.38 -8.56 1.70
C GLY A 407 -7.84 -7.58 0.62
N LEU A 408 -8.63 -6.57 0.97
CA LEU A 408 -9.08 -5.49 0.09
C LEU A 408 -8.34 -4.17 0.31
N VAL A 409 -7.27 -4.17 1.12
CA VAL A 409 -6.44 -2.98 1.36
C VAL A 409 -5.08 -3.20 0.71
N PHE A 410 -4.72 -2.35 -0.25
CA PHE A 410 -3.44 -2.40 -0.96
C PHE A 410 -2.65 -1.12 -0.71
N PHE A 411 -1.36 -1.27 -0.39
CA PHE A 411 -0.45 -0.16 -0.16
C PHE A 411 0.69 -0.21 -1.17
N ALA A 412 0.68 0.74 -2.09
CA ALA A 412 1.70 0.91 -3.12
C ALA A 412 2.61 2.08 -2.80
N GLY A 413 3.92 1.88 -2.89
CA GLY A 413 4.92 2.93 -2.72
C GLY A 413 5.75 3.10 -3.99
N ILE A 414 5.69 4.29 -4.58
CA ILE A 414 6.63 4.78 -5.58
C ILE A 414 7.71 5.55 -4.81
N VAL A 415 8.77 4.84 -4.42
CA VAL A 415 9.74 5.29 -3.42
C VAL A 415 11.16 5.29 -3.98
N GLY A 416 12.09 5.90 -3.26
CA GLY A 416 13.50 5.88 -3.60
C GLY A 416 14.14 4.50 -3.45
N VAL A 417 14.26 3.81 -4.59
CA VAL A 417 14.94 2.51 -4.75
C VAL A 417 15.36 2.39 -6.21
N PRO A 418 16.55 1.86 -6.56
CA PRO A 418 16.88 1.59 -7.95
C PRO A 418 15.85 0.64 -8.58
N TRP A 419 15.26 1.04 -9.70
CA TRP A 419 14.22 0.22 -10.34
C TRP A 419 14.75 -1.17 -10.74
N GLN A 420 16.05 -1.28 -11.03
CA GLN A 420 16.72 -2.52 -11.41
C GLN A 420 16.65 -3.58 -10.31
N ASP A 421 16.67 -3.18 -9.04
CA ASP A 421 16.65 -4.12 -7.93
C ASP A 421 15.29 -4.80 -7.78
N ILE A 422 14.23 -4.08 -8.11
CA ILE A 422 12.84 -4.50 -7.93
C ILE A 422 12.14 -4.90 -9.22
N ALA A 423 12.78 -4.75 -10.38
CA ALA A 423 12.23 -5.16 -11.68
C ALA A 423 12.30 -6.67 -11.87
N ARG A 424 11.32 -7.24 -12.59
CA ARG A 424 11.36 -8.65 -13.00
C ARG A 424 12.53 -8.95 -13.94
N ASP A 425 12.89 -7.97 -14.75
CA ASP A 425 14.10 -7.96 -15.57
C ASP A 425 14.91 -6.68 -15.29
N LYS A 426 16.11 -6.85 -14.74
CA LYS A 426 17.01 -5.74 -14.38
C LYS A 426 17.47 -4.88 -15.56
N THR A 427 17.24 -5.32 -16.80
CA THR A 427 17.62 -4.62 -18.04
C THR A 427 16.43 -4.10 -18.85
N ASP A 428 15.21 -4.53 -18.52
CA ASP A 428 13.99 -4.20 -19.27
C ASP A 428 12.81 -3.97 -18.32
N LEU A 429 12.60 -2.70 -17.95
CA LEU A 429 11.51 -2.33 -17.04
C LEU A 429 10.11 -2.52 -17.68
N SER A 430 10.01 -2.75 -19.00
CA SER A 430 8.72 -3.05 -19.64
C SER A 430 8.10 -4.37 -19.16
N LYS A 431 8.87 -5.23 -18.48
CA LYS A 431 8.39 -6.46 -17.83
C LYS A 431 7.68 -6.23 -16.49
N GLY A 432 7.72 -5.00 -15.98
CA GLY A 432 7.11 -4.61 -14.71
C GLY A 432 7.95 -4.96 -13.48
N PHE A 433 7.42 -4.59 -12.32
CA PHE A 433 8.03 -4.83 -11.02
C PHE A 433 7.68 -6.23 -10.47
N LYS A 434 8.55 -6.73 -9.60
CA LYS A 434 8.34 -7.99 -8.87
C LYS A 434 7.12 -7.87 -7.95
N ASN A 435 6.30 -8.93 -7.89
CA ASN A 435 5.26 -9.08 -6.88
C ASN A 435 5.84 -9.58 -5.53
N ALA A 436 5.03 -9.68 -4.48
CA ALA A 436 5.47 -10.08 -3.14
C ALA A 436 6.20 -11.45 -3.11
N ASN A 437 5.74 -12.43 -3.89
CA ASN A 437 6.39 -13.74 -3.99
C ASN A 437 7.76 -13.64 -4.68
N GLU A 438 7.83 -12.90 -5.78
CA GLU A 438 9.07 -12.64 -6.52
C GLU A 438 10.09 -11.85 -5.68
N MET A 439 9.63 -10.93 -4.84
CA MET A 439 10.49 -10.17 -3.90
C MET A 439 11.11 -11.08 -2.82
N ASN A 440 10.36 -12.07 -2.33
CA ASN A 440 10.81 -13.06 -1.34
C ASN A 440 11.69 -14.17 -1.93
N ALA A 441 11.57 -14.42 -3.24
CA ALA A 441 12.36 -15.44 -3.91
C ALA A 441 13.86 -15.12 -3.86
N PRO A 442 14.74 -16.14 -3.75
CA PRO A 442 16.17 -15.95 -3.86
C PRO A 442 16.57 -15.32 -5.20
N ILE A 443 17.42 -14.30 -5.18
CA ILE A 443 17.90 -13.62 -6.40
C ILE A 443 18.90 -14.50 -7.17
N ASP A 444 19.59 -15.40 -6.48
CA ASP A 444 20.55 -16.36 -7.04
C ASP A 444 20.83 -17.53 -6.06
N ALA A 445 21.90 -18.28 -6.31
CA ALA A 445 22.31 -19.42 -5.48
C ALA A 445 22.84 -19.05 -4.09
N SER A 446 23.05 -17.76 -3.78
CA SER A 446 23.46 -17.29 -2.45
C SER A 446 22.36 -17.44 -1.40
N GLY A 447 21.09 -17.52 -1.83
CA GLY A 447 19.93 -17.64 -0.96
C GLY A 447 19.42 -16.32 -0.36
N PHE A 448 19.97 -15.17 -0.80
CA PHE A 448 19.44 -13.84 -0.47
C PHE A 448 18.24 -13.49 -1.33
N SER A 449 17.23 -12.85 -0.75
CA SER A 449 16.04 -12.35 -1.45
C SER A 449 16.23 -10.90 -1.94
N THR A 450 15.27 -10.37 -2.69
CA THR A 450 15.29 -8.95 -3.06
C THR A 450 15.18 -8.06 -1.82
N TRP A 451 14.44 -8.50 -0.78
CA TRP A 451 14.38 -7.77 0.49
C TRP A 451 15.73 -7.72 1.22
N ASP A 452 16.52 -8.80 1.18
CA ASP A 452 17.89 -8.79 1.73
C ASP A 452 18.76 -7.76 0.99
N VAL A 453 18.52 -7.54 -0.31
CA VAL A 453 19.24 -6.55 -1.11
C VAL A 453 18.92 -5.12 -0.71
N ILE A 454 17.63 -4.77 -0.61
CA ILE A 454 17.21 -3.37 -0.47
C ILE A 454 16.93 -2.92 0.97
N LEU A 455 16.71 -3.85 1.91
CA LEU A 455 16.46 -3.55 3.33
C LEU A 455 17.49 -4.19 4.27
N GLY A 456 18.10 -5.31 3.84
CA GLY A 456 18.91 -6.13 4.73
C GLY A 456 18.07 -7.05 5.62
N SER A 457 18.75 -7.91 6.37
CA SER A 457 18.12 -8.82 7.33
C SER A 457 19.14 -9.37 8.32
N SER A 458 18.71 -10.22 9.25
CA SER A 458 19.64 -10.95 10.13
C SER A 458 20.65 -11.84 9.39
N LYS A 459 20.43 -12.13 8.09
CA LYS A 459 21.40 -12.86 7.25
C LYS A 459 22.50 -11.95 6.68
N THR A 460 22.24 -10.64 6.61
CA THR A 460 23.18 -9.67 6.03
C THR A 460 24.11 -9.12 7.10
N GLN A 461 25.25 -8.56 6.68
CA GLN A 461 26.22 -8.02 7.61
C GLN A 461 25.63 -6.81 8.35
N ASP A 462 25.62 -6.89 9.69
CA ASP A 462 25.08 -5.86 10.59
C ASP A 462 23.60 -5.49 10.30
N GLY A 463 22.85 -6.38 9.66
CA GLY A 463 21.45 -6.11 9.28
C GLY A 463 21.28 -5.13 8.11
N LYS A 464 22.35 -4.72 7.44
CA LYS A 464 22.31 -3.69 6.39
C LYS A 464 21.89 -4.26 5.02
N PRO A 465 21.30 -3.42 4.15
CA PRO A 465 21.09 -3.76 2.74
C PRO A 465 22.36 -4.30 2.07
N LEU A 466 22.22 -5.29 1.19
CA LEU A 466 23.35 -5.76 0.37
C LEU A 466 23.68 -4.80 -0.78
N ASP A 467 22.71 -4.03 -1.28
CA ASP A 467 23.00 -2.93 -2.19
C ASP A 467 23.50 -1.71 -1.38
N PRO A 468 24.77 -1.28 -1.57
CA PRO A 468 25.27 -0.08 -0.92
C PRO A 468 24.44 1.17 -1.24
N LEU A 469 23.77 1.24 -2.40
CA LEU A 469 22.94 2.40 -2.76
C LEU A 469 21.70 2.55 -1.86
N MET A 470 21.28 1.48 -1.19
CA MET A 470 20.16 1.50 -0.24
C MET A 470 20.60 1.80 1.21
N ILE A 471 21.89 2.05 1.45
CA ILE A 471 22.40 2.49 2.74
C ILE A 471 22.42 4.02 2.79
N GLU A 472 21.61 4.62 3.66
CA GLU A 472 21.63 6.06 3.92
C GLU A 472 22.99 6.47 4.49
N SER A 473 23.65 7.45 3.85
CA SER A 473 24.95 7.93 4.30
C SER A 473 25.24 9.34 3.83
N VAL A 474 25.93 10.12 4.66
CA VAL A 474 26.58 11.39 4.27
C VAL A 474 27.95 11.15 3.61
N GLN A 475 28.54 9.97 3.81
CA GLN A 475 29.86 9.62 3.30
C GLN A 475 29.74 8.91 1.96
N LYS A 476 30.75 9.07 1.09
CA LYS A 476 30.85 8.31 -0.15
C LYS A 476 30.88 6.82 0.16
N ARG A 477 29.93 6.08 -0.41
CA ARG A 477 29.81 4.63 -0.23
C ARG A 477 30.72 3.92 -1.24
N THR A 478 31.00 2.66 -0.95
CA THR A 478 31.81 1.81 -1.83
C THR A 478 31.15 0.44 -1.92
N GLY A 479 31.50 -0.33 -2.95
CA GLY A 479 30.97 -1.67 -3.15
C GLY A 479 30.38 -1.84 -4.55
N THR A 480 29.50 -2.80 -4.69
CA THR A 480 28.92 -3.20 -5.97
C THR A 480 27.46 -3.54 -5.75
N ASN A 481 26.57 -3.05 -6.62
CA ASN A 481 25.17 -3.45 -6.59
C ASN A 481 25.10 -4.96 -6.92
N PRO A 482 24.49 -5.80 -6.05
CA PRO A 482 24.52 -7.26 -6.19
C PRO A 482 23.66 -7.77 -7.36
N ILE A 483 22.68 -7.00 -7.83
CA ILE A 483 21.76 -7.41 -8.89
C ILE A 483 22.32 -7.06 -10.26
N THR A 484 22.81 -5.83 -10.45
CA THR A 484 23.33 -5.37 -11.74
C THR A 484 24.80 -5.71 -11.93
N GLY A 485 25.58 -5.75 -10.85
CA GLY A 485 27.04 -5.88 -10.87
C GLY A 485 27.76 -4.54 -11.07
N ASP A 486 27.03 -3.41 -11.03
CA ASP A 486 27.62 -2.09 -11.20
C ASP A 486 28.37 -1.66 -9.93
N VAL A 487 29.61 -1.20 -10.13
CA VAL A 487 30.47 -0.72 -9.04
C VAL A 487 30.09 0.72 -8.67
N LEU A 488 30.04 1.02 -7.38
CA LEU A 488 29.92 2.41 -6.93
C LEU A 488 31.23 3.14 -7.20
N VAL A 489 31.12 4.31 -7.81
CA VAL A 489 32.24 5.15 -8.21
C VAL A 489 32.11 6.54 -7.59
N ASP A 490 33.19 7.32 -7.59
CA ASP A 490 33.17 8.73 -7.21
C ASP A 490 33.25 9.65 -8.43
N SER A 491 33.30 10.95 -8.17
CA SER A 491 33.40 12.02 -9.16
C SER A 491 34.67 12.01 -10.03
N SER A 492 35.66 11.14 -9.77
CA SER A 492 36.78 10.93 -10.68
C SER A 492 36.39 10.20 -11.96
N THR A 493 35.29 9.43 -11.92
CA THR A 493 34.66 8.77 -13.08
C THR A 493 33.19 9.15 -13.13
N PRO A 494 32.87 10.40 -13.48
CA PRO A 494 31.53 10.95 -13.35
C PRO A 494 30.52 10.16 -14.20
N ASN A 495 29.39 9.82 -13.57
CA ASN A 495 28.26 9.12 -14.19
C ASN A 495 28.58 7.72 -14.73
N ALA A 496 29.64 7.08 -14.24
CA ALA A 496 29.97 5.71 -14.65
C ALA A 496 29.08 4.64 -14.00
N ASN A 497 28.42 4.94 -12.88
CA ASN A 497 27.38 4.07 -12.32
C ASN A 497 26.01 4.44 -12.92
N PRO A 498 25.29 3.53 -13.58
CA PRO A 498 24.03 3.86 -14.26
C PRO A 498 22.84 4.09 -13.31
N LEU A 499 22.94 3.70 -12.03
CA LEU A 499 21.86 3.82 -11.04
C LEU A 499 21.90 5.17 -10.34
N ASN A 500 23.03 5.53 -9.71
CA ASN A 500 23.19 6.77 -8.95
C ASN A 500 24.12 7.82 -9.61
N GLY A 501 24.70 7.50 -10.78
CA GLY A 501 25.69 8.34 -11.43
C GLY A 501 27.07 8.15 -10.81
N HIS A 502 27.26 8.72 -9.62
CA HIS A 502 28.46 8.57 -8.78
C HIS A 502 28.21 9.13 -7.37
N GLU A 503 29.02 8.70 -6.41
CA GLU A 503 29.03 9.25 -5.06
C GLU A 503 29.72 10.63 -5.04
N TRP A 504 29.16 11.56 -4.28
CA TRP A 504 29.57 12.97 -4.28
C TRP A 504 29.97 13.47 -2.89
N THR A 505 30.54 14.66 -2.82
CA THR A 505 31.06 15.24 -1.59
C THR A 505 29.98 16.06 -0.90
N ILE A 506 29.58 15.62 0.30
CA ILE A 506 28.49 16.23 1.08
C ILE A 506 29.06 16.99 2.28
N ALA A 507 28.51 18.18 2.58
CA ALA A 507 28.94 19.00 3.71
C ALA A 507 28.34 18.57 5.07
N ASN A 508 27.86 17.31 5.16
CA ASN A 508 27.02 16.76 6.24
C ASN A 508 25.65 17.45 6.39
N ASP A 509 25.02 17.81 5.28
CA ASP A 509 23.72 18.48 5.19
C ASP A 509 22.72 17.77 4.24
N ASP A 510 23.15 16.68 3.61
CA ASP A 510 22.38 15.86 2.65
C ASP A 510 22.81 14.38 2.73
N LEU A 511 22.18 13.50 1.95
CA LEU A 511 22.51 12.08 1.84
C LEU A 511 22.95 11.69 0.42
N GLN A 512 23.67 10.58 0.32
CA GLN A 512 23.97 9.96 -0.98
C GLN A 512 22.70 9.41 -1.61
N TYR A 513 22.58 9.52 -2.93
CA TYR A 513 21.37 9.12 -3.66
C TYR A 513 21.30 7.60 -3.84
N ALA A 514 20.10 7.04 -3.71
CA ALA A 514 19.83 5.66 -4.11
C ALA A 514 19.82 5.54 -5.63
N CYS A 515 19.19 6.50 -6.32
CA CYS A 515 19.12 6.53 -7.77
C CYS A 515 18.96 7.95 -8.31
N VAL A 516 19.32 8.13 -9.59
CA VAL A 516 19.18 9.38 -10.33
C VAL A 516 18.67 9.13 -11.74
N PHE A 517 17.86 10.05 -12.27
CA PHE A 517 17.30 9.95 -13.62
C PHE A 517 17.44 11.28 -14.37
N PRO A 518 17.61 11.28 -15.70
CA PRO A 518 17.73 12.51 -16.46
C PRO A 518 16.47 13.38 -16.31
N LEU A 519 16.61 14.69 -16.51
CA LEU A 519 15.49 15.61 -16.69
C LEU A 519 15.29 15.88 -18.18
N PRO A 520 14.03 15.99 -18.67
CA PRO A 520 13.79 16.48 -20.02
C PRO A 520 14.43 17.86 -20.19
N VAL A 521 14.87 18.19 -21.40
CA VAL A 521 15.57 19.47 -21.68
C VAL A 521 14.78 20.69 -21.19
N ALA A 522 13.45 20.65 -21.26
CA ALA A 522 12.57 21.73 -20.81
C ALA A 522 12.55 21.93 -19.27
N ASP A 523 12.93 20.90 -18.51
CA ASP A 523 12.89 20.89 -17.05
C ASP A 523 14.28 21.03 -16.42
N GLN A 524 15.34 21.09 -17.24
CA GLN A 524 16.70 21.38 -16.77
C GLN A 524 16.79 22.79 -16.20
N ARG A 525 17.55 22.95 -15.12
CA ARG A 525 17.56 24.17 -14.32
C ARG A 525 18.95 24.77 -14.22
N ASP A 526 19.10 26.04 -14.61
CA ASP A 526 20.29 26.84 -14.31
C ASP A 526 20.19 27.32 -12.86
N CYS A 527 20.97 26.69 -11.96
CA CYS A 527 20.93 26.99 -10.53
C CYS A 527 21.55 28.34 -10.17
N THR A 528 22.14 29.09 -11.11
CA THR A 528 22.50 30.50 -10.84
C THR A 528 21.25 31.39 -10.74
N ASN A 529 20.10 30.92 -11.24
CA ASN A 529 18.82 31.59 -11.08
C ASN A 529 18.27 31.42 -9.65
N THR A 530 18.44 32.46 -8.83
CA THR A 530 17.95 32.49 -7.44
C THR A 530 16.43 32.52 -7.28
N ASN A 531 15.65 32.57 -8.37
CA ASN A 531 14.19 32.50 -8.34
C ASN A 531 13.64 31.07 -8.49
N LEU A 532 14.52 30.08 -8.68
CA LEU A 532 14.10 28.68 -8.67
C LEU A 532 13.69 28.27 -7.25
N THR A 533 12.59 27.53 -7.15
CA THR A 533 12.08 27.00 -5.88
C THR A 533 13.00 25.93 -5.29
N ALA A 534 13.57 25.09 -6.16
CA ALA A 534 14.53 24.07 -5.82
C ALA A 534 15.55 23.88 -6.94
N CYS A 535 16.81 23.70 -6.57
CA CYS A 535 17.92 23.39 -7.46
C CYS A 535 19.06 22.76 -6.65
N ASP A 536 19.80 21.81 -7.21
CA ASP A 536 20.84 21.09 -6.44
C ASP A 536 22.28 21.50 -6.85
N CYS A 537 22.44 22.34 -7.88
CA CYS A 537 23.74 22.69 -8.50
C CYS A 537 24.20 24.13 -8.23
N PHE A 538 24.00 24.64 -7.01
CA PHE A 538 24.35 26.04 -6.69
C PHE A 538 25.85 26.31 -6.57
N GLU A 539 26.67 25.31 -6.27
CA GLU A 539 28.10 25.52 -6.01
C GLU A 539 28.98 25.41 -7.26
N VAL A 540 29.96 26.30 -7.37
CA VAL A 540 30.92 26.39 -8.50
C VAL A 540 31.86 25.18 -8.58
N GLY A 541 32.02 24.42 -7.49
CA GLY A 541 32.88 23.24 -7.44
C GLY A 541 32.14 21.95 -7.11
N ASN A 542 30.81 21.91 -7.25
CA ASN A 542 30.07 20.71 -6.89
C ASN A 542 30.49 19.53 -7.76
N ASP A 543 30.64 18.38 -7.12
CA ASP A 543 30.87 17.08 -7.76
C ASP A 543 29.60 16.22 -7.71
N ASN A 544 28.44 16.87 -7.70
CA ASN A 544 27.14 16.23 -7.55
C ASN A 544 26.71 15.59 -8.91
N PRO A 545 26.23 14.32 -8.93
CA PRO A 545 25.84 13.62 -10.15
C PRO A 545 24.69 14.27 -10.92
N LEU A 546 23.96 15.21 -10.31
CA LEU A 546 22.87 15.93 -10.95
C LEU A 546 23.34 17.07 -11.85
N CYS A 547 24.60 17.47 -11.71
CA CYS A 547 25.12 18.71 -12.22
C CYS A 547 26.03 18.52 -13.43
N GLN A 548 25.89 19.42 -14.39
CA GLN A 548 26.73 19.48 -15.58
C GLN A 548 27.29 20.88 -15.79
N GLN A 549 28.39 20.93 -16.55
CA GLN A 549 28.98 22.19 -16.98
C GLN A 549 27.96 23.03 -17.74
N ASP A 550 27.78 24.26 -17.29
CA ASP A 550 26.85 25.21 -17.86
C ASP A 550 27.58 26.20 -18.79
N PRO A 551 27.36 26.12 -20.12
CA PRO A 551 28.00 27.04 -21.07
C PRO A 551 27.65 28.51 -20.83
N ASN A 552 26.50 28.80 -20.21
CA ASN A 552 26.07 30.16 -19.93
C ASN A 552 26.77 30.76 -18.70
N ASN A 553 27.33 29.91 -17.83
CA ASN A 553 27.93 30.29 -16.56
C ASN A 553 29.42 29.92 -16.51
N GLY A 554 30.12 30.09 -17.63
CA GLY A 554 31.56 29.88 -17.70
C GLY A 554 31.99 28.42 -17.56
N ASN A 555 31.11 27.47 -17.93
CA ASN A 555 31.29 26.02 -17.80
C ASN A 555 31.48 25.53 -16.36
N GLN A 556 30.97 26.29 -15.38
CA GLN A 556 30.84 25.79 -14.01
C GLN A 556 29.72 24.76 -13.93
N PRO A 557 29.77 23.77 -13.02
CA PRO A 557 28.77 22.71 -12.91
C PRO A 557 27.45 23.21 -12.29
N THR A 558 26.86 24.27 -12.83
CA THR A 558 25.68 24.94 -12.27
C THR A 558 24.36 24.59 -12.95
N LEU A 559 24.40 23.73 -13.98
CA LEU A 559 23.21 23.26 -14.68
C LEU A 559 22.75 21.92 -14.10
N GLN A 560 21.58 21.89 -13.49
CA GLN A 560 20.94 20.65 -13.06
C GLN A 560 20.24 19.98 -14.24
N VAL A 561 20.68 18.75 -14.57
CA VAL A 561 20.17 17.97 -15.71
C VAL A 561 19.60 16.61 -15.31
N ARG A 562 19.63 16.29 -14.02
CA ARG A 562 19.05 15.07 -13.46
C ARG A 562 18.27 15.39 -12.19
N ALA A 563 17.34 14.52 -11.86
CA ALA A 563 16.70 14.44 -10.56
C ALA A 563 17.18 13.18 -9.80
N LYS A 564 16.85 13.11 -8.52
CA LYS A 564 17.34 12.11 -7.58
C LYS A 564 16.24 11.53 -6.71
N ALA A 565 16.58 10.44 -6.04
CA ALA A 565 15.89 9.95 -4.86
C ALA A 565 16.88 9.34 -3.86
N TYR A 566 16.52 9.42 -2.58
CA TYR A 566 17.23 8.88 -1.44
C TYR A 566 16.69 7.49 -1.07
N PRO A 567 17.41 6.69 -0.27
CA PRO A 567 16.90 5.37 0.14
C PRO A 567 15.57 5.46 0.93
N GLY A 568 14.46 5.00 0.35
CA GLY A 568 13.13 4.99 0.96
C GLY A 568 12.87 3.80 1.88
N VAL A 569 13.79 3.50 2.81
CA VAL A 569 13.84 2.22 3.53
C VAL A 569 12.66 1.99 4.48
N ARG A 570 12.12 3.00 5.16
CA ARG A 570 11.00 2.82 6.11
C ARG A 570 9.69 2.47 5.38
N PRO A 571 9.28 3.15 4.31
CA PRO A 571 8.15 2.70 3.50
C PRO A 571 8.32 1.31 2.88
N LEU A 572 9.54 0.97 2.43
CA LEU A 572 9.87 -0.37 1.93
C LEU A 572 9.67 -1.45 3.00
N GLU A 573 10.03 -1.16 4.25
CA GLU A 573 9.77 -2.05 5.38
C GLU A 573 8.27 -2.29 5.60
N VAL A 574 7.45 -1.24 5.58
CA VAL A 574 5.99 -1.37 5.69
C VAL A 574 5.43 -2.24 4.56
N MET A 575 5.88 -2.03 3.31
CA MET A 575 5.45 -2.85 2.17
C MET A 575 5.89 -4.31 2.28
N ARG A 576 7.11 -4.59 2.79
CA ARG A 576 7.59 -5.96 3.07
C ARG A 576 6.68 -6.67 4.06
N ASP A 577 6.37 -6.01 5.17
CA ASP A 577 5.65 -6.61 6.30
C ASP A 577 4.14 -6.74 6.05
N LEU A 578 3.61 -5.99 5.08
CA LEU A 578 2.28 -6.16 4.51
C LEU A 578 2.18 -7.34 3.53
N GLY A 579 3.30 -7.91 3.08
CA GLY A 579 3.34 -9.04 2.18
C GLY A 579 2.55 -8.82 0.89
N ASP A 580 1.49 -9.60 0.70
CA ASP A 580 0.66 -9.55 -0.50
C ASP A 580 -0.11 -8.23 -0.70
N GLN A 581 -0.32 -7.45 0.36
CA GLN A 581 -0.94 -6.12 0.28
C GLN A 581 0.03 -5.04 -0.20
N GLY A 582 1.35 -5.26 -0.05
CA GLY A 582 2.40 -4.31 -0.41
C GLY A 582 2.78 -4.36 -1.89
N ILE A 583 2.90 -3.19 -2.53
CA ILE A 583 3.29 -3.05 -3.94
C ILE A 583 4.45 -2.09 -4.06
N VAL A 584 5.63 -2.61 -4.42
CA VAL A 584 6.86 -1.82 -4.51
C VAL A 584 7.08 -1.30 -5.92
N ALA A 585 7.34 0.00 -6.03
CA ALA A 585 7.74 0.66 -7.26
C ALA A 585 8.85 1.69 -7.01
N SER A 586 9.58 2.03 -8.07
CA SER A 586 10.67 3.01 -8.05
C SER A 586 10.18 4.38 -8.48
N VAL A 587 10.58 5.40 -7.73
CA VAL A 587 10.43 6.82 -8.09
C VAL A 587 11.44 7.29 -9.14
N CYS A 588 12.48 6.49 -9.42
CA CYS A 588 13.42 6.72 -10.50
C CYS A 588 12.95 5.97 -11.76
N PRO A 589 12.32 6.65 -12.74
CA PRO A 589 11.86 6.02 -13.98
C PRO A 589 13.03 5.63 -14.89
N SER A 590 12.81 4.62 -15.74
CA SER A 590 13.78 4.23 -16.76
C SER A 590 13.80 5.17 -17.97
N LYS A 591 12.65 5.80 -18.28
CA LYS A 591 12.43 6.67 -19.45
C LYS A 591 11.54 7.84 -19.11
N ILE A 592 11.90 9.02 -19.59
CA ILE A 592 11.20 10.30 -19.34
C ILE A 592 11.24 11.25 -20.54
N GLU A 593 11.82 10.82 -21.67
CA GLU A 593 11.92 11.65 -22.86
C GLU A 593 10.61 11.68 -23.63
N ALA A 594 10.30 12.82 -24.27
CA ALA A 594 9.08 12.97 -25.07
C ALA A 594 8.96 11.93 -26.20
N ALA A 595 10.09 11.45 -26.72
CA ALA A 595 10.14 10.40 -27.75
C ALA A 595 9.70 9.02 -27.23
N ASP A 596 9.67 8.83 -25.91
CA ASP A 596 9.28 7.58 -25.25
C ASP A 596 7.84 7.62 -24.71
N LEU A 597 7.05 8.67 -24.98
CA LEU A 597 5.68 8.83 -24.46
C LEU A 597 4.72 7.68 -24.83
N ASP A 598 5.04 6.84 -25.81
CA ASP A 598 4.27 5.66 -26.21
C ASP A 598 4.76 4.36 -25.54
N LYS A 599 5.88 4.40 -24.81
CA LYS A 599 6.53 3.22 -24.26
C LYS A 599 5.88 2.73 -22.97
N PRO A 600 5.81 1.40 -22.75
CA PRO A 600 5.22 0.82 -21.53
C PRO A 600 6.02 1.15 -20.26
N ASP A 601 7.30 1.48 -20.40
CA ASP A 601 8.25 1.81 -19.33
C ASP A 601 8.51 3.32 -19.17
N PHE A 602 7.70 4.17 -19.82
CA PHE A 602 7.72 5.62 -19.64
C PHE A 602 7.19 6.04 -18.26
N GLY A 603 7.92 6.92 -17.58
CA GLY A 603 7.54 7.49 -16.29
C GLY A 603 7.17 6.42 -15.27
N TYR A 604 6.01 6.58 -14.64
CA TYR A 604 5.47 5.63 -13.65
C TYR A 604 4.50 4.60 -14.21
N ARG A 605 4.40 4.42 -15.54
CA ARG A 605 3.55 3.36 -16.12
C ARG A 605 3.84 1.95 -15.59
N PRO A 606 5.09 1.53 -15.34
CA PRO A 606 5.37 0.24 -14.70
C PRO A 606 4.79 0.13 -13.28
N ALA A 607 4.79 1.23 -12.52
CA ALA A 607 4.20 1.28 -11.18
C ALA A 607 2.67 1.14 -11.28
N ILE A 608 2.04 1.93 -12.15
CA ILE A 608 0.60 1.88 -12.41
C ILE A 608 0.17 0.49 -12.90
N GLY A 609 0.92 -0.11 -13.82
CA GLY A 609 0.67 -1.47 -14.30
C GLY A 609 0.73 -2.50 -13.17
N SER A 610 1.72 -2.39 -12.28
CA SER A 610 1.85 -3.29 -11.13
C SER A 610 0.71 -3.13 -10.11
N ILE A 611 0.26 -1.89 -9.88
CA ILE A 611 -0.92 -1.58 -9.06
C ILE A 611 -2.16 -2.22 -9.68
N ILE A 612 -2.46 -1.91 -10.94
CA ILE A 612 -3.63 -2.42 -11.64
C ILE A 612 -3.61 -3.95 -11.70
N ASP A 613 -2.48 -4.58 -12.01
CA ASP A 613 -2.35 -6.04 -12.05
C ASP A 613 -2.63 -6.69 -10.70
N ARG A 614 -2.27 -6.02 -9.61
CA ARG A 614 -2.61 -6.50 -8.27
C ARG A 614 -4.09 -6.33 -7.97
N LEU A 615 -4.67 -5.17 -8.26
CA LEU A 615 -6.10 -4.92 -8.07
C LEU A 615 -6.96 -5.88 -8.91
N LYS A 616 -6.56 -6.18 -10.16
CA LYS A 616 -7.21 -7.18 -11.02
C LYS A 616 -7.38 -8.53 -10.35
N SER A 617 -6.42 -8.98 -9.54
CA SER A 617 -6.52 -10.28 -8.86
C SER A 617 -7.63 -10.33 -7.81
N ALA A 618 -8.00 -9.20 -7.22
CA ALA A 618 -9.16 -9.07 -6.34
C ALA A 618 -10.48 -8.87 -7.11
N LEU A 619 -10.41 -8.22 -8.29
CA LEU A 619 -11.57 -7.89 -9.13
C LEU A 619 -12.00 -9.05 -10.06
N LYS A 620 -11.10 -10.00 -10.37
CA LYS A 620 -11.43 -11.17 -11.19
C LYS A 620 -12.03 -12.27 -10.31
N GLY A 621 -13.30 -12.63 -10.58
CA GLY A 621 -13.88 -13.86 -10.01
C GLY A 621 -13.01 -15.08 -10.31
N GLN A 622 -12.86 -15.98 -9.33
CA GLN A 622 -11.84 -17.03 -9.37
C GLN A 622 -12.28 -18.23 -10.24
N CYS A 623 -11.53 -18.50 -11.31
CA CYS A 623 -11.60 -19.76 -12.05
C CYS A 623 -10.90 -20.87 -11.26
N LEU A 624 -11.48 -22.07 -11.21
CA LEU A 624 -10.89 -23.17 -10.44
C LEU A 624 -9.88 -23.94 -11.29
N PRO A 625 -8.68 -24.26 -10.75
CA PRO A 625 -7.65 -25.00 -11.48
C PRO A 625 -7.99 -26.50 -11.64
N ARG A 626 -9.02 -26.97 -10.94
CA ARG A 626 -9.39 -28.39 -10.83
C ARG A 626 -10.88 -28.62 -10.95
N THR A 627 -11.24 -29.79 -11.47
CA THR A 627 -12.64 -30.20 -11.61
C THR A 627 -13.18 -30.72 -10.29
N LEU A 628 -14.36 -30.23 -9.90
CA LEU A 628 -15.11 -30.75 -8.77
C LEU A 628 -16.09 -31.82 -9.24
N THR A 629 -16.19 -32.93 -8.50
CA THR A 629 -17.04 -34.06 -8.88
C THR A 629 -18.37 -34.00 -8.14
N PRO A 630 -19.52 -33.97 -8.84
CA PRO A 630 -20.83 -34.06 -8.22
C PRO A 630 -21.08 -35.40 -7.53
N ASP A 631 -21.84 -35.37 -6.44
CA ASP A 631 -22.34 -36.55 -5.76
C ASP A 631 -23.50 -37.21 -6.53
N GLY A 632 -24.06 -38.29 -5.98
CA GLY A 632 -25.19 -39.01 -6.58
C GLY A 632 -26.49 -38.20 -6.72
N SER A 633 -26.58 -37.00 -6.13
CA SER A 633 -27.67 -36.04 -6.26
C SER A 633 -27.31 -34.84 -7.15
N GLY A 634 -26.11 -34.85 -7.75
CA GLY A 634 -25.59 -33.77 -8.58
C GLY A 634 -25.10 -32.56 -7.78
N ASN A 635 -25.03 -32.65 -6.45
CA ASN A 635 -24.49 -31.58 -5.62
C ASN A 635 -22.97 -31.70 -5.56
N ILE A 636 -22.31 -30.57 -5.33
CA ILE A 636 -20.85 -30.60 -5.15
C ILE A 636 -20.62 -30.77 -3.65
N PRO A 637 -19.85 -31.79 -3.21
CA PRO A 637 -19.65 -32.07 -1.79
C PRO A 637 -18.66 -31.09 -1.14
N CYS A 638 -18.83 -29.80 -1.41
CA CYS A 638 -18.07 -28.71 -0.84
C CYS A 638 -18.95 -27.88 0.10
N LEU A 639 -18.33 -27.39 1.17
CA LEU A 639 -18.86 -26.39 2.06
C LEU A 639 -18.22 -25.06 1.71
N ILE A 640 -19.03 -24.02 1.58
CA ILE A 640 -18.57 -22.64 1.43
C ILE A 640 -18.91 -21.90 2.71
N LEU A 641 -17.88 -21.47 3.43
CA LEU A 641 -18.01 -20.63 4.61
C LEU A 641 -17.80 -19.17 4.22
N GLU A 642 -18.70 -18.32 4.68
CA GLU A 642 -18.58 -16.87 4.63
C GLU A 642 -18.19 -16.39 6.04
N ALA A 643 -16.94 -15.96 6.20
CA ALA A 643 -16.39 -15.39 7.42
C ALA A 643 -16.54 -13.87 7.39
N ARG A 644 -17.05 -13.29 8.47
CA ARG A 644 -17.29 -11.85 8.62
C ARG A 644 -16.83 -11.38 9.99
N ASN A 645 -16.37 -10.14 10.05
CA ASN A 645 -16.23 -9.39 11.29
C ASN A 645 -17.50 -8.55 11.48
N THR A 646 -18.24 -8.80 12.56
CA THR A 646 -19.46 -8.08 12.93
C THR A 646 -19.24 -7.12 14.09
N GLN A 647 -18.00 -6.99 14.57
CA GLN A 647 -17.61 -6.20 15.73
C GLN A 647 -18.51 -6.44 16.94
N GLY A 648 -18.92 -7.69 17.18
CA GLY A 648 -19.79 -8.06 18.29
C GLY A 648 -21.29 -7.78 18.10
N ALA A 649 -21.73 -7.31 16.92
CA ALA A 649 -23.16 -7.14 16.60
C ALA A 649 -23.94 -8.47 16.56
N GLY A 650 -23.22 -9.61 16.51
CA GLY A 650 -23.77 -10.95 16.53
C GLY A 650 -23.90 -11.54 15.13
N CYS A 651 -23.78 -12.87 15.05
CA CYS A 651 -23.79 -13.56 13.77
C CYS A 651 -25.21 -13.92 13.33
N VAL A 652 -25.69 -13.29 12.27
CA VAL A 652 -26.99 -13.60 11.64
C VAL A 652 -26.75 -14.24 10.28
N CYS A 653 -27.19 -15.50 10.14
CA CYS A 653 -27.20 -16.23 8.87
C CYS A 653 -28.65 -16.28 8.36
N ASP A 654 -29.01 -15.33 7.49
CA ASP A 654 -30.37 -15.21 6.93
C ASP A 654 -30.60 -16.22 5.79
N PRO A 655 -31.49 -17.21 5.96
CA PRO A 655 -31.80 -18.19 4.92
C PRO A 655 -32.43 -17.56 3.67
N ALA A 656 -33.12 -16.41 3.81
CA ALA A 656 -33.65 -15.68 2.65
C ALA A 656 -32.54 -15.11 1.77
N LYS A 657 -31.35 -14.91 2.34
CA LYS A 657 -30.12 -14.55 1.64
C LYS A 657 -29.22 -15.76 1.41
N ALA A 658 -29.78 -16.97 1.29
CA ALA A 658 -29.02 -18.20 1.06
C ALA A 658 -27.91 -18.47 2.09
N ARG A 659 -28.07 -18.00 3.35
CA ARG A 659 -27.13 -18.25 4.44
C ARG A 659 -27.71 -19.21 5.45
N ALA A 660 -26.99 -20.28 5.74
CA ALA A 660 -27.36 -21.25 6.76
C ALA A 660 -26.44 -21.12 7.98
N GLU A 661 -27.01 -21.35 9.16
CA GLU A 661 -26.23 -21.46 10.39
C GLU A 661 -25.31 -22.69 10.36
N ILE A 662 -24.10 -22.53 10.88
CA ILE A 662 -23.16 -23.63 11.05
C ILE A 662 -23.50 -24.37 12.36
N PRO A 663 -23.73 -25.70 12.31
CA PRO A 663 -23.92 -26.49 13.52
C PRO A 663 -22.71 -26.39 14.47
N ALA A 664 -22.96 -26.42 15.78
CA ALA A 664 -21.89 -26.31 16.80
C ALA A 664 -20.89 -27.48 16.78
N GLU A 665 -21.26 -28.62 16.17
CA GLU A 665 -20.42 -29.81 16.10
C GLU A 665 -20.41 -30.40 14.67
N GLY A 666 -19.46 -31.29 14.41
CA GLY A 666 -19.34 -32.02 13.14
C GLY A 666 -18.38 -31.38 12.13
N PRO A 667 -18.39 -31.85 10.87
CA PRO A 667 -17.42 -31.42 9.87
C PRO A 667 -17.45 -29.92 9.55
N LYS A 668 -18.63 -29.29 9.54
CA LYS A 668 -18.78 -27.85 9.30
C LYS A 668 -18.18 -27.02 10.44
N ALA A 669 -18.38 -27.45 11.70
CA ALA A 669 -17.76 -26.82 12.86
C ALA A 669 -16.22 -26.92 12.81
N LYS A 670 -15.67 -28.06 12.36
CA LYS A 670 -14.22 -28.23 12.17
C LYS A 670 -13.68 -27.31 11.07
N ALA A 671 -14.43 -27.13 9.98
CA ALA A 671 -14.03 -26.20 8.93
C ALA A 671 -13.97 -24.74 9.45
N VAL A 672 -14.89 -24.34 10.34
CA VAL A 672 -14.80 -23.03 11.02
C VAL A 672 -13.58 -22.95 11.94
N GLN A 673 -13.24 -24.02 12.67
CA GLN A 673 -12.03 -24.05 13.50
C GLN A 673 -10.77 -23.87 12.66
N LEU A 674 -10.66 -24.58 11.53
CA LEU A 674 -9.55 -24.45 10.60
C LEU A 674 -9.49 -23.06 9.95
N ALA A 675 -10.64 -22.48 9.57
CA ALA A 675 -10.70 -21.10 9.08
C ALA A 675 -10.20 -20.09 10.13
N LYS A 676 -10.41 -20.36 11.43
CA LYS A 676 -9.88 -19.54 12.53
C LYS A 676 -8.39 -19.74 12.81
N GLU A 677 -7.79 -20.82 12.31
CA GLU A 677 -6.34 -21.05 12.37
C GLU A 677 -5.59 -20.32 11.26
N ASP A 678 -6.30 -19.77 10.26
CA ASP A 678 -5.71 -18.93 9.23
C ASP A 678 -4.97 -17.73 9.87
N PRO A 679 -3.72 -17.42 9.48
CA PRO A 679 -2.96 -16.30 10.04
C PRO A 679 -3.67 -14.94 9.95
N ALA A 680 -4.54 -14.74 8.96
CA ALA A 680 -5.33 -13.52 8.83
C ALA A 680 -6.53 -13.47 9.78
N ALA A 681 -7.01 -14.60 10.31
CA ALA A 681 -8.22 -14.65 11.12
C ALA A 681 -8.12 -13.78 12.37
N ALA A 682 -6.96 -13.81 13.05
CA ALA A 682 -6.71 -13.00 14.24
C ALA A 682 -6.72 -11.50 13.92
N LYS A 683 -6.11 -11.11 12.79
CA LYS A 683 -6.05 -9.70 12.37
C LYS A 683 -7.40 -9.19 11.87
N ALA A 684 -8.12 -10.00 11.10
CA ALA A 684 -9.41 -9.67 10.53
C ALA A 684 -10.54 -9.69 11.56
N GLY A 685 -10.34 -10.36 12.71
CA GLY A 685 -11.29 -10.36 13.82
C GLY A 685 -12.61 -11.07 13.52
N TRP A 686 -12.60 -12.11 12.66
CA TRP A 686 -13.83 -12.78 12.26
C TRP A 686 -14.56 -13.42 13.44
N ASP A 687 -15.78 -12.97 13.69
CA ASP A 687 -16.65 -13.43 14.77
C ASP A 687 -17.94 -14.09 14.25
N CYS A 688 -18.21 -14.02 12.95
CA CYS A 688 -19.38 -14.61 12.31
C CYS A 688 -19.02 -15.52 11.14
N PHE A 689 -19.62 -16.71 11.12
CA PHE A 689 -19.44 -17.71 10.07
C PHE A 689 -20.80 -18.26 9.64
N CYS A 690 -21.13 -18.09 8.36
CA CYS A 690 -22.33 -18.67 7.75
C CYS A 690 -21.95 -19.61 6.60
N GLU A 691 -22.77 -20.62 6.34
CA GLU A 691 -22.66 -21.39 5.10
C GLU A 691 -23.42 -20.67 3.99
N ILE A 692 -22.77 -20.44 2.84
CA ILE A 692 -23.50 -20.08 1.63
C ILE A 692 -24.08 -21.36 1.03
N THR A 693 -25.40 -21.42 0.91
CA THR A 693 -26.08 -22.66 0.51
C THR A 693 -25.97 -22.91 -1.00
N GLN A 694 -25.65 -24.15 -1.37
CA GLN A 694 -25.67 -24.58 -2.76
C GLN A 694 -27.11 -24.61 -3.28
N SER A 695 -27.36 -24.00 -4.45
CA SER A 695 -28.63 -24.06 -5.15
C SER A 695 -28.93 -25.52 -5.55
N LYS A 696 -30.20 -25.92 -5.48
CA LYS A 696 -30.62 -27.32 -5.73
C LYS A 696 -31.61 -27.41 -6.88
N ASP A 697 -31.70 -28.59 -7.47
CA ASP A 697 -32.72 -28.93 -8.47
C ASP A 697 -32.89 -27.85 -9.57
N ALA A 698 -34.09 -27.29 -9.74
CA ALA A 698 -34.37 -26.30 -10.76
C ALA A 698 -33.63 -24.97 -10.54
N GLU A 699 -33.38 -24.57 -9.30
CA GLU A 699 -32.55 -23.39 -8.97
C GLU A 699 -31.10 -23.63 -9.38
N ARG A 700 -30.59 -24.84 -9.18
CA ARG A 700 -29.25 -25.24 -9.65
C ARG A 700 -29.15 -25.13 -11.16
N THR A 701 -30.13 -25.66 -11.88
CA THR A 701 -30.17 -25.57 -13.36
C THR A 701 -30.22 -24.12 -13.82
N ALA A 702 -31.07 -23.28 -13.22
CA ALA A 702 -31.12 -21.86 -13.55
C ALA A 702 -29.78 -21.16 -13.26
N CYS A 703 -29.16 -21.40 -12.10
CA CYS A 703 -27.83 -20.90 -11.76
C CYS A 703 -26.74 -21.39 -12.73
N GLN A 704 -26.84 -22.63 -13.25
CA GLN A 704 -25.85 -23.21 -14.14
C GLN A 704 -26.04 -22.81 -15.61
N ASP A 705 -27.25 -22.51 -16.05
CA ASP A 705 -27.57 -22.35 -17.48
C ASP A 705 -27.86 -20.91 -17.90
N ASP A 706 -28.44 -20.09 -17.02
CA ASP A 706 -28.78 -18.70 -17.30
C ASP A 706 -27.56 -17.79 -17.11
N SER A 707 -26.99 -17.26 -18.18
CA SER A 707 -25.77 -16.45 -18.14
C SER A 707 -25.97 -15.00 -17.66
N SER A 708 -27.18 -14.59 -17.27
CA SER A 708 -27.43 -13.26 -16.71
C SER A 708 -26.86 -13.10 -15.29
N ALA A 709 -26.53 -11.87 -14.87
CA ALA A 709 -25.99 -11.62 -13.53
C ALA A 709 -26.95 -12.08 -12.42
N GLU A 710 -28.25 -11.87 -12.59
CA GLU A 710 -29.30 -12.33 -11.68
C GLU A 710 -30.20 -13.38 -12.36
N PRO A 711 -29.80 -14.67 -12.37
CA PRO A 711 -30.61 -15.71 -12.96
C PRO A 711 -31.95 -15.86 -12.23
N GLN A 712 -33.02 -16.07 -12.99
CA GLN A 712 -34.38 -16.13 -12.46
C GLN A 712 -35.02 -17.49 -12.66
N LEU A 713 -35.75 -17.94 -11.62
CA LEU A 713 -36.62 -19.11 -11.70
C LEU A 713 -38.05 -18.67 -11.39
N ASN A 714 -38.97 -18.84 -12.34
CA ASN A 714 -40.37 -18.42 -12.23
C ASN A 714 -40.54 -16.92 -11.89
N GLY A 715 -39.64 -16.07 -12.39
CA GLY A 715 -39.66 -14.62 -12.14
C GLY A 715 -39.21 -14.21 -10.74
N GLN A 716 -38.54 -15.09 -10.00
CA GLN A 716 -37.85 -14.77 -8.76
C GLN A 716 -36.34 -14.97 -8.91
N PRO A 717 -35.50 -14.13 -8.30
CA PRO A 717 -34.04 -14.32 -8.29
C PRO A 717 -33.67 -15.66 -7.67
N VAL A 718 -32.75 -16.38 -8.30
CA VAL A 718 -32.11 -17.56 -7.73
C VAL A 718 -31.02 -17.10 -6.77
N ASN A 719 -31.01 -17.67 -5.56
CA ASN A 719 -30.03 -17.33 -4.53
C ASN A 719 -29.17 -18.55 -4.19
N GLY A 720 -27.88 -18.33 -3.95
CA GLY A 720 -26.93 -19.35 -3.49
C GLY A 720 -25.75 -19.50 -4.44
N TRP A 721 -25.20 -20.70 -4.52
CA TRP A 721 -24.12 -21.00 -5.46
C TRP A 721 -24.34 -22.30 -6.24
N CYS A 722 -23.72 -22.38 -7.41
CA CYS A 722 -23.64 -23.60 -8.21
C CYS A 722 -22.24 -23.76 -8.82
N TYR A 723 -21.96 -24.96 -9.33
CA TYR A 723 -20.70 -25.25 -10.02
C TYR A 723 -20.94 -25.31 -11.52
N VAL A 724 -20.12 -24.59 -12.28
CA VAL A 724 -20.14 -24.63 -13.75
C VAL A 724 -18.79 -25.13 -14.23
N ASP A 725 -18.77 -26.07 -15.16
CA ASP A 725 -17.55 -26.66 -15.72
C ASP A 725 -17.72 -26.96 -17.21
N GLY A 726 -17.17 -26.06 -18.02
CA GLY A 726 -17.15 -26.15 -19.48
C GLY A 726 -16.20 -27.21 -20.02
N THR A 727 -15.32 -27.78 -19.18
CA THR A 727 -14.34 -28.80 -19.59
C THR A 727 -14.88 -30.23 -19.48
N THR A 728 -16.02 -30.42 -18.81
CA THR A 728 -16.70 -31.73 -18.71
C THR A 728 -17.42 -32.13 -19.99
N THR A 729 -17.70 -33.42 -20.18
CA THR A 729 -18.42 -33.94 -21.36
C THR A 729 -19.60 -34.82 -20.93
N PRO A 730 -20.86 -34.39 -21.11
CA PRO A 730 -21.26 -33.03 -21.52
C PRO A 730 -20.86 -31.96 -20.49
N PRO A 731 -20.76 -30.67 -20.89
CA PRO A 731 -20.48 -29.57 -19.96
C PRO A 731 -21.48 -29.54 -18.79
N THR A 732 -20.99 -29.17 -17.61
CA THR A 732 -21.80 -28.93 -16.43
C THR A 732 -22.22 -27.47 -16.46
N GLY A 733 -23.42 -27.19 -16.96
CA GLY A 733 -23.93 -25.83 -17.15
C GLY A 733 -23.55 -25.19 -18.48
N ASN A 734 -23.87 -23.91 -18.61
CA ASN A 734 -23.64 -23.11 -19.81
C ASN A 734 -22.17 -22.65 -19.90
N VAL A 735 -21.51 -23.03 -20.98
CA VAL A 735 -20.10 -22.69 -21.25
C VAL A 735 -19.85 -21.19 -21.37
N GLU A 736 -20.87 -20.39 -21.69
CA GLU A 736 -20.76 -18.93 -21.75
C GLU A 736 -20.42 -18.30 -20.40
N ILE A 737 -20.76 -18.95 -19.28
CA ILE A 737 -20.47 -18.46 -17.93
C ILE A 737 -18.98 -18.56 -17.62
N VAL A 738 -18.30 -19.58 -18.17
CA VAL A 738 -16.87 -19.88 -17.92
C VAL A 738 -15.98 -19.52 -19.09
N LYS A 739 -16.52 -18.87 -20.12
CA LYS A 739 -15.77 -18.47 -21.32
C LYS A 739 -14.60 -17.54 -21.00
N ASP A 740 -14.71 -16.81 -19.89
CA ASP A 740 -13.70 -15.85 -19.50
C ASP A 740 -12.49 -16.48 -18.80
N CYS A 741 -12.63 -17.74 -18.35
CA CYS A 741 -11.55 -18.51 -17.73
C CYS A 741 -10.52 -19.04 -18.74
N PRO A 742 -9.27 -19.28 -18.31
CA PRO A 742 -8.26 -19.96 -19.13
C PRO A 742 -8.79 -21.28 -19.69
N ALA A 743 -8.35 -21.68 -20.89
CA ALA A 743 -8.86 -22.86 -21.58
C ALA A 743 -8.73 -24.17 -20.77
N ASN A 744 -7.70 -24.27 -19.92
CA ASN A 744 -7.46 -25.40 -19.02
C ASN A 744 -8.22 -25.30 -17.68
N GLU A 745 -8.95 -24.21 -17.44
CA GLU A 745 -9.57 -23.83 -16.16
C GLU A 745 -10.98 -23.27 -16.34
N GLN A 746 -11.70 -23.66 -17.42
CA GLN A 746 -13.08 -23.22 -17.71
C GLN A 746 -14.12 -23.80 -16.73
N ARG A 747 -14.00 -23.42 -15.46
CA ARG A 747 -14.82 -23.90 -14.35
C ARG A 747 -14.80 -22.93 -13.19
N ILE A 748 -15.94 -22.73 -12.54
CA ILE A 748 -16.11 -21.78 -11.42
C ILE A 748 -17.08 -22.33 -10.36
N ILE A 749 -16.93 -21.83 -9.13
CA ILE A 749 -18.07 -21.70 -8.21
C ILE A 749 -18.77 -20.39 -8.58
N ARG A 750 -20.00 -20.48 -9.08
CA ARG A 750 -20.82 -19.30 -9.40
C ARG A 750 -21.73 -19.00 -8.23
N PHE A 751 -21.65 -17.80 -7.69
CA PHE A 751 -22.60 -17.27 -6.73
C PHE A 751 -23.62 -16.39 -7.46
N VAL A 752 -24.89 -16.45 -7.04
CA VAL A 752 -25.99 -15.76 -7.73
C VAL A 752 -26.97 -15.15 -6.75
N GLY A 753 -27.53 -14.01 -7.12
CA GLY A 753 -28.52 -13.27 -6.33
C GLY A 753 -28.00 -12.97 -4.92
N ALA A 754 -28.84 -13.17 -3.92
CA ALA A 754 -28.44 -12.99 -2.53
C ALA A 754 -27.38 -14.01 -2.06
N GLY A 755 -27.00 -15.00 -2.89
CA GLY A 755 -25.91 -15.95 -2.70
C GLY A 755 -24.51 -15.36 -2.84
N GLU A 756 -24.36 -14.22 -3.50
CA GLU A 756 -23.08 -13.53 -3.67
C GLU A 756 -22.44 -13.19 -2.33
N ALA A 757 -21.12 -13.33 -2.24
CA ALA A 757 -20.37 -13.00 -1.04
C ALA A 757 -20.72 -11.59 -0.58
N GLN A 758 -20.99 -11.42 0.71
CA GLN A 758 -21.16 -10.08 1.24
C GLN A 758 -19.83 -9.31 1.08
N PRO A 759 -19.87 -8.05 0.63
CA PRO A 759 -18.67 -7.24 0.56
C PRO A 759 -17.90 -7.26 1.89
N GLY A 760 -16.57 -7.41 1.83
CA GLY A 760 -15.73 -7.50 3.01
C GLY A 760 -15.83 -8.80 3.81
N SER A 761 -16.58 -9.80 3.34
CA SER A 761 -16.48 -11.17 3.85
C SER A 761 -15.29 -11.90 3.22
N THR A 762 -14.68 -12.81 3.99
CA THR A 762 -13.73 -13.78 3.45
C THR A 762 -14.44 -15.10 3.23
N LEU A 763 -14.34 -15.63 2.00
CA LEU A 763 -14.88 -16.93 1.67
C LEU A 763 -13.85 -18.03 1.88
N PHE A 764 -14.29 -19.16 2.40
CA PHE A 764 -13.52 -20.40 2.46
C PHE A 764 -14.28 -21.53 1.79
N ILE A 765 -13.55 -22.38 1.08
CA ILE A 765 -14.09 -23.62 0.51
C ILE A 765 -13.39 -24.82 1.14
N THR A 766 -14.17 -25.86 1.43
CA THR A 766 -13.64 -27.18 1.77
C THR A 766 -14.43 -28.24 1.07
N CYS A 767 -13.75 -29.16 0.37
CA CYS A 767 -14.38 -30.18 -0.47
C CYS A 767 -14.07 -31.57 0.05
N SER A 768 -15.11 -32.41 0.13
CA SER A 768 -14.99 -33.80 0.59
C SER A 768 -14.39 -34.65 -0.53
N GLY A 769 -13.20 -35.23 -0.31
CA GLY A 769 -12.51 -36.06 -1.30
C GLY A 769 -11.12 -35.57 -1.70
N ASP A 770 -10.62 -34.52 -1.05
CA ASP A 770 -9.28 -33.99 -1.27
C ASP A 770 -8.19 -34.97 -0.84
N THR A 771 -7.68 -35.75 -1.79
CA THR A 771 -6.33 -36.30 -1.71
C THR A 771 -5.40 -35.25 -2.29
N GLY A 772 -4.86 -34.38 -1.44
CA GLY A 772 -3.78 -33.47 -1.83
C GLY A 772 -2.70 -34.27 -2.57
N GLY A 773 -2.41 -33.83 -3.79
CA GLY A 773 -1.31 -34.36 -4.61
C GLY A 773 0.04 -33.91 -4.10
#